data_AF-A0A2D6E3C3-F1
#
_entry.id   AF-A0A2D6E3C3-F1
#
_cell.length_a   1.000
_cell.length_b   1.000
_cell.length_c   1.000
_cell.angle_alpha   90.00
_cell.angle_beta   90.00
_cell.angle_gamma   90.00
#
_symmetry.space_group_name_H-M   'P 1'
#
loop_
_entity.id
_entity.type
_entity.pdbx_description
1 polymer ?
#
loop_
_entity_poly.entity_id
_entity_poly.type
_entity_poly.pdbx_seq_one_letter_code
_entity_poly.pdbx_strand_id
1 'polypeptide(L)'
;MQQEALSHRAHRQDEVGINNGVITGLVMALFFAFILALTLLPSLALAQEVEDEVFDEEQFEEPETFIDDEVIIVDDATVDEVLEGSDEAQQDIIGGAQLAADLGVEAPNVRPSNRFFNAFKKIGRTVRRVTTFDQTKKFDLNLRYANEDIVAAKIDFENADTPEEKEAAAGAVRSAVKDFRKNMDRVGRAAERIGDSSNPEAHRLVEKLVDNQFRQHKALDDLAASLNDEEVTLEVEDAKEQGADTVGVAVENNIDPEDVDDLWEEAVDNQQEGSEFKNFRNLEVLEALEDKVPEQARDAIRRAREHAEERLNDDLEDFNPEAIGDKFKRYMRHVPGHEVRHVAVLDKIKSNFEFPPELISEMEDIKGESIRRFEHRFENEFTHEHIRDRFLEPVTGGEFEDVKVMQQVIDRVDPALAQDMKEQEEQSIRRFKEKFADDPDAQSRADKFKELAEKLRNNPDPATFQAIAELEAQLPPEQQAFVHSMQDEAADGFAARMVDNRAGIREHFEAQIIDFDPGNIETLRDVQDRIPEELRERMEGLIDKQFSRVEERLSQFENDESFIPPEAVAEIKRQFENVPDFVRERFEVNRPDFKFKLDQRQEFFEDQRQEIEIKIREKFEAGEIYNFEDFGPPPGFDFQEFGPRDFGGDFSGGPVAPGRSGPDFRPGERFNPVDLPPGFEPEFPFDGPPPVFDDHKEGRDTDGFGQIIDRVQSGLKEPFPVSGRSAPEPK
;
A
#
# COMPACT_ATOMS: atom_id res chain seq x y z
N MET A 1 -60.26 -2.86 3.01
CA MET A 1 -58.94 -2.48 2.46
C MET A 1 -58.01 -1.77 3.45
N GLN A 2 -58.39 -0.73 4.21
CA GLN A 2 -57.50 -0.20 5.29
C GLN A 2 -57.62 -0.92 6.66
N GLN A 3 -58.67 -1.71 6.90
CA GLN A 3 -58.79 -2.54 8.12
C GLN A 3 -58.18 -3.95 7.99
N GLU A 4 -57.96 -4.46 6.77
CA GLU A 4 -57.27 -5.75 6.52
C GLU A 4 -55.73 -5.61 6.57
N ALA A 5 -55.20 -4.40 6.39
CA ALA A 5 -53.77 -4.14 6.54
C ALA A 5 -53.30 -4.10 8.01
N LEU A 6 -54.23 -3.99 8.96
CA LEU A 6 -53.92 -3.94 10.39
C LEU A 6 -53.98 -5.31 11.09
N SER A 7 -54.72 -6.30 10.55
CA SER A 7 -54.71 -7.66 11.12
C SER A 7 -53.52 -8.50 10.67
N HIS A 8 -52.87 -8.18 9.54
CA HIS A 8 -51.67 -8.87 9.09
C HIS A 8 -50.36 -8.43 9.79
N ARG A 9 -50.39 -7.31 10.52
CA ARG A 9 -49.24 -6.86 11.35
C ARG A 9 -49.23 -7.46 12.77
N ALA A 10 -50.36 -7.99 13.24
CA ALA A 10 -50.47 -8.60 14.57
C ALA A 10 -50.07 -10.10 14.61
N HIS A 11 -49.77 -10.73 13.48
CA HIS A 11 -49.39 -12.15 13.38
C HIS A 11 -47.95 -12.41 12.93
N ARG A 12 -47.08 -11.38 12.92
CA ARG A 12 -45.63 -11.52 12.66
C ARG A 12 -44.72 -11.12 13.82
N GLN A 13 -45.29 -10.92 15.02
CA GLN A 13 -44.51 -10.58 16.23
C GLN A 13 -44.26 -11.75 17.18
N ASP A 14 -44.74 -12.97 16.88
CA ASP A 14 -44.61 -14.13 17.79
C ASP A 14 -43.52 -15.16 17.40
N GLU A 15 -42.66 -14.89 16.39
CA GLU A 15 -41.61 -15.85 15.97
C GLU A 15 -40.16 -15.33 16.05
N VAL A 16 -39.90 -14.29 16.85
CA VAL A 16 -38.52 -13.97 17.29
C VAL A 16 -38.46 -13.97 18.82
N GLY A 17 -38.90 -15.09 19.41
CA GLY A 17 -38.69 -15.43 20.81
C GLY A 17 -37.39 -16.21 21.01
N ILE A 18 -36.26 -15.71 20.52
CA ILE A 18 -34.95 -16.32 20.78
C ILE A 18 -34.43 -15.83 22.14
N ASN A 19 -34.77 -16.59 23.18
CA ASN A 19 -33.87 -17.00 24.26
C ASN A 19 -32.99 -15.96 24.99
N ASN A 20 -33.56 -14.86 25.48
CA ASN A 20 -32.90 -14.05 26.53
C ASN A 20 -32.51 -14.88 27.76
N GLY A 21 -33.25 -15.95 28.07
CA GLY A 21 -32.92 -16.87 29.18
C GLY A 21 -31.65 -17.71 28.97
N VAL A 22 -31.35 -18.11 27.72
CA VAL A 22 -30.14 -18.92 27.43
C VAL A 22 -28.89 -18.04 27.43
N ILE A 23 -28.98 -16.82 26.92
CA ILE A 23 -27.86 -15.86 26.97
C ILE A 23 -27.57 -15.49 28.43
N THR A 24 -28.60 -15.21 29.23
CA THR A 24 -28.42 -14.92 30.67
C THR A 24 -27.83 -16.11 31.42
N GLY A 25 -28.26 -17.33 31.09
CA GLY A 25 -27.72 -18.57 31.65
C GLY A 25 -26.26 -18.82 31.28
N LEU A 26 -25.86 -18.55 30.03
CA LEU A 26 -24.49 -18.71 29.55
C LEU A 26 -23.55 -17.67 30.16
N VAL A 27 -24.00 -16.41 30.31
CA VAL A 27 -23.25 -15.35 30.99
C VAL A 27 -23.06 -15.69 32.47
N MET A 28 -24.10 -16.19 33.16
CA MET A 28 -23.98 -16.65 34.54
C MET A 28 -23.05 -17.86 34.68
N ALA A 29 -23.06 -18.80 33.74
CA ALA A 29 -22.17 -19.96 33.74
C ALA A 29 -20.69 -19.56 33.52
N LEU A 30 -20.41 -18.63 32.60
CA LEU A 30 -19.07 -18.10 32.38
C LEU A 30 -18.58 -17.27 33.58
N PHE A 31 -19.48 -16.49 34.20
CA PHE A 31 -19.18 -15.75 35.43
C PHE A 31 -18.87 -16.69 36.60
N PHE A 32 -19.62 -17.79 36.74
CA PHE A 32 -19.34 -18.83 37.73
C PHE A 32 -18.03 -19.57 37.46
N ALA A 33 -17.72 -19.90 36.20
CA ALA A 33 -16.45 -20.52 35.84
C ALA A 33 -15.24 -19.60 36.12
N PHE A 34 -15.40 -18.30 35.89
CA PHE A 34 -14.39 -17.28 36.20
C PHE A 34 -14.17 -17.13 37.72
N ILE A 35 -15.25 -17.10 38.52
CA ILE A 35 -15.15 -17.13 39.98
C ILE A 35 -14.49 -18.43 40.45
N LEU A 36 -14.83 -19.58 39.85
CA LEU A 36 -14.23 -20.87 40.19
C LEU A 36 -12.72 -20.88 39.90
N ALA A 37 -12.29 -20.33 38.76
CA ALA A 37 -10.88 -20.20 38.39
C ALA A 37 -10.10 -19.26 39.33
N LEU A 38 -10.70 -18.14 39.76
CA LEU A 38 -10.14 -17.23 40.76
C LEU A 38 -10.02 -17.88 42.14
N THR A 39 -10.93 -18.80 42.51
CA THR A 39 -10.86 -19.53 43.79
C THR A 39 -9.90 -20.71 43.79
N LEU A 40 -9.42 -21.15 42.61
CA LEU A 40 -8.52 -22.29 42.45
C LEU A 40 -7.04 -21.88 42.25
N LEU A 41 -6.72 -20.59 42.24
CA LEU A 41 -5.34 -20.10 42.29
C LEU A 41 -4.88 -19.98 43.75
N PRO A 42 -3.94 -20.83 44.23
CA PRO A 42 -3.37 -20.65 45.56
C PRO A 42 -2.46 -19.42 45.58
N SER A 43 -2.65 -18.63 46.64
CA SER A 43 -1.84 -17.53 47.14
C SER A 43 -0.33 -17.62 46.82
N LEU A 44 0.13 -16.74 45.92
CA LEU A 44 1.52 -16.30 45.83
C LEU A 44 1.55 -14.82 46.24
N ALA A 45 1.76 -14.61 47.53
CA ALA A 45 2.07 -13.32 48.13
C ALA A 45 3.41 -13.47 48.87
N LEU A 46 4.45 -12.86 48.32
CA LEU A 46 5.67 -12.43 49.01
C LEU A 46 5.98 -11.06 48.37
N ALA A 47 5.66 -9.96 49.03
CA ALA A 47 6.50 -9.27 50.02
C ALA A 47 7.75 -8.65 49.37
N GLN A 48 7.69 -7.35 49.10
CA GLN A 48 8.88 -6.50 49.10
C GLN A 48 8.52 -5.12 49.67
N GLU A 49 9.23 -4.78 50.74
CA GLU A 49 9.20 -3.51 51.45
C GLU A 49 9.67 -2.37 50.53
N VAL A 50 9.03 -1.22 50.74
CA VAL A 50 9.40 0.08 50.19
C VAL A 50 10.44 0.69 51.13
N GLU A 51 11.68 0.87 50.66
CA GLU A 51 12.61 1.83 51.23
C GLU A 51 12.64 3.05 50.31
N ASP A 52 12.19 4.18 50.85
CA ASP A 52 12.33 5.51 50.25
C ASP A 52 13.81 5.91 50.30
N GLU A 53 14.46 6.02 49.14
CA GLU A 53 15.76 6.70 49.03
C GLU A 53 15.61 7.95 48.15
N VAL A 54 15.73 9.09 48.83
CA VAL A 54 15.84 10.44 48.29
C VAL A 54 17.19 10.54 47.57
N PHE A 55 17.18 10.88 46.28
CA PHE A 55 18.40 11.29 45.56
C PHE A 55 18.29 12.74 45.10
N ASP A 56 19.34 13.47 45.46
CA ASP A 56 19.57 14.89 45.31
C ASP A 56 19.73 15.31 43.83
N GLU A 57 19.25 16.53 43.54
CA GLU A 57 19.60 17.34 42.38
C GLU A 57 21.11 17.63 42.39
N GLU A 58 21.87 17.03 41.47
CA GLU A 58 23.21 17.49 41.15
C GLU A 58 23.23 18.17 39.77
N GLN A 59 23.58 19.45 39.84
CA GLN A 59 23.83 20.36 38.72
C GLN A 59 24.95 19.81 37.84
N PHE A 60 24.73 19.77 36.53
CA PHE A 60 25.82 19.63 35.56
C PHE A 60 25.99 20.94 34.80
N GLU A 61 27.16 21.54 35.01
CA GLU A 61 27.65 22.77 34.38
C GLU A 61 28.01 22.50 32.91
N GLU A 62 27.58 23.41 32.04
CA GLU A 62 28.08 23.54 30.66
C GLU A 62 29.57 23.89 30.64
N PRO A 63 30.33 23.40 29.65
CA PRO A 63 31.50 24.14 29.18
C PRO A 63 31.22 24.77 27.82
N GLU A 64 31.16 26.10 27.83
CA GLU A 64 31.45 26.96 26.68
C GLU A 64 32.80 26.55 26.06
N THR A 65 32.85 26.40 24.74
CA THR A 65 34.09 26.63 23.99
C THR A 65 33.84 27.48 22.75
N PHE A 66 34.85 28.32 22.53
CA PHE A 66 34.91 29.47 21.65
C PHE A 66 34.99 29.11 20.17
N ILE A 67 34.41 29.99 19.36
CA ILE A 67 34.60 30.14 17.91
C ILE A 67 35.99 30.74 17.64
N ASP A 68 36.67 30.26 16.60
CA ASP A 68 37.55 31.10 15.77
C ASP A 68 37.39 30.70 14.29
N ASP A 69 37.40 31.73 13.45
CA ASP A 69 36.99 31.83 12.05
C ASP A 69 37.85 31.09 10.99
N GLU A 70 37.18 30.90 9.84
CA GLU A 70 37.70 30.94 8.44
C GLU A 70 38.39 29.69 7.86
N VAL A 71 37.72 29.03 6.90
CA VAL A 71 38.16 28.83 5.49
C VAL A 71 37.07 28.08 4.69
N ILE A 72 36.72 28.64 3.54
CA ILE A 72 35.86 28.08 2.48
C ILE A 72 36.65 27.02 1.68
N ILE A 73 36.15 25.79 1.61
CA ILE A 73 36.36 24.83 0.50
C ILE A 73 35.05 24.06 0.28
N VAL A 74 34.63 23.99 -0.98
CA VAL A 74 33.43 23.29 -1.52
C VAL A 74 33.79 21.85 -1.91
N ASP A 75 32.79 20.98 -1.91
CA ASP A 75 32.70 19.57 -2.36
C ASP A 75 33.21 18.49 -1.38
N ASP A 76 32.29 17.97 -0.56
CA ASP A 76 32.05 16.53 -0.32
C ASP A 76 30.76 16.42 0.54
N ALA A 77 29.69 15.81 0.01
CA ALA A 77 28.48 15.55 0.80
C ALA A 77 28.84 14.54 1.89
N THR A 78 28.79 14.99 3.15
CA THR A 78 29.27 14.22 4.30
C THR A 78 28.31 13.07 4.64
N VAL A 79 28.87 11.97 5.15
CA VAL A 79 28.16 10.78 5.69
C VAL A 79 26.99 11.12 6.64
N ASP A 80 27.02 12.28 7.30
CA ASP A 80 25.90 12.77 8.12
C ASP A 80 24.62 13.02 7.31
N GLU A 81 24.70 13.46 6.05
CA GLU A 81 23.56 13.74 5.17
C GLU A 81 22.94 12.43 4.59
N VAL A 82 23.72 11.35 4.57
CA VAL A 82 23.27 9.99 4.20
C VAL A 82 22.51 9.33 5.36
N LEU A 83 22.84 9.66 6.62
CA LEU A 83 22.15 9.16 7.80
C LEU A 83 20.79 9.84 8.00
N GLU A 84 20.73 11.18 7.86
CA GLU A 84 19.51 11.98 8.07
C GLU A 84 18.32 11.54 7.18
N GLY A 85 18.58 11.17 5.93
CA GLY A 85 17.53 10.73 5.01
C GLY A 85 16.88 9.39 5.31
N SER A 86 17.63 8.49 5.95
CA SER A 86 17.04 7.25 6.47
C SER A 86 16.22 7.53 7.73
N ASP A 87 16.60 8.57 8.48
CA ASP A 87 15.91 8.97 9.71
C ASP A 87 14.54 9.58 9.41
N GLU A 88 14.30 10.27 8.29
CA GLU A 88 12.98 10.84 7.97
C GLU A 88 11.93 9.78 7.59
N ALA A 89 12.30 8.78 6.78
CA ALA A 89 11.40 7.65 6.54
C ALA A 89 11.14 6.88 7.84
N GLN A 90 12.18 6.75 8.69
CA GLN A 90 12.05 6.15 10.01
C GLN A 90 11.21 6.99 10.98
N GLN A 91 11.14 8.31 10.81
CA GLN A 91 10.23 9.18 11.58
C GLN A 91 8.76 8.95 11.23
N ASP A 92 8.48 8.50 10.00
CA ASP A 92 7.13 8.05 9.63
C ASP A 92 6.82 6.61 10.06
N ILE A 93 7.86 5.83 10.41
CA ILE A 93 7.68 4.55 11.11
C ILE A 93 7.33 4.87 12.56
N ILE A 94 6.05 4.75 12.88
CA ILE A 94 5.56 5.05 14.23
C ILE A 94 5.98 3.92 15.16
N GLY A 95 6.98 4.16 16.01
CA GLY A 95 7.42 3.20 17.02
C GLY A 95 6.27 2.79 17.94
N GLY A 96 6.21 1.52 18.36
CA GLY A 96 5.04 0.97 19.07
C GLY A 96 4.63 1.71 20.34
N ALA A 97 5.58 2.32 21.06
CA ALA A 97 5.31 3.15 22.24
C ALA A 97 4.69 4.51 21.89
N GLN A 98 5.18 5.17 20.83
CA GLN A 98 4.61 6.42 20.32
C GLN A 98 3.21 6.16 19.76
N LEU A 99 3.05 5.09 18.96
CA LEU A 99 1.74 4.68 18.44
C LEU A 99 0.72 4.43 19.56
N ALA A 100 1.16 3.89 20.69
CA ALA A 100 0.29 3.71 21.85
C ALA A 100 -0.21 5.04 22.41
N ALA A 101 0.71 6.01 22.60
CA ALA A 101 0.38 7.35 23.06
C ALA A 101 -0.59 8.05 22.11
N ASP A 102 -0.30 8.00 20.81
CA ASP A 102 -1.08 8.69 19.77
C ASP A 102 -2.48 8.11 19.62
N LEU A 103 -2.62 6.79 19.74
CA LEU A 103 -3.91 6.11 19.71
C LEU A 103 -4.66 6.17 21.05
N GLY A 104 -4.09 6.82 22.07
CA GLY A 104 -4.67 6.97 23.40
C GLY A 104 -4.84 5.64 24.14
N VAL A 105 -3.93 4.68 23.92
CA VAL A 105 -3.93 3.36 24.58
C VAL A 105 -2.67 3.13 25.39
N GLU A 106 -2.79 2.36 26.47
CA GLU A 106 -1.62 1.98 27.25
C GLU A 106 -0.79 0.96 26.49
N ALA A 107 0.52 1.21 26.38
CA ALA A 107 1.44 0.21 25.86
C ALA A 107 1.33 -1.08 26.70
N PRO A 108 1.11 -2.24 26.08
CA PRO A 108 0.96 -3.50 26.80
C PRO A 108 2.22 -3.83 27.62
N ASN A 109 2.08 -3.89 28.94
CA ASN A 109 3.15 -4.31 29.86
C ASN A 109 3.53 -5.80 29.76
N VAL A 110 2.76 -6.61 29.04
CA VAL A 110 2.96 -8.07 28.90
C VAL A 110 2.95 -8.41 27.43
N ARG A 111 4.02 -9.06 26.95
CA ARG A 111 4.16 -9.54 25.56
C ARG A 111 2.95 -10.38 25.13
N PRO A 112 2.23 -10.02 24.05
CA PRO A 112 1.16 -10.83 23.47
C PRO A 112 1.56 -12.26 23.08
N SER A 113 2.84 -12.56 22.86
CA SER A 113 3.28 -13.95 22.62
C SER A 113 2.89 -14.95 23.73
N ASN A 114 2.54 -14.49 24.94
CA ASN A 114 1.98 -15.34 26.00
C ASN A 114 0.50 -15.73 25.73
N ARG A 115 0.31 -16.89 25.07
CA ARG A 115 -0.99 -17.47 24.71
C ARG A 115 -2.00 -17.53 25.85
N PHE A 116 -1.58 -17.82 27.08
CA PHE A 116 -2.49 -17.92 28.22
C PHE A 116 -3.04 -16.56 28.63
N PHE A 117 -2.17 -15.57 28.78
CA PHE A 117 -2.58 -14.21 29.14
C PHE A 117 -3.51 -13.61 28.09
N ASN A 118 -3.21 -13.82 26.81
CA ASN A 118 -4.07 -13.38 25.71
C ASN A 118 -5.46 -14.04 25.73
N ALA A 119 -5.54 -15.34 26.05
CA ALA A 119 -6.84 -16.01 26.19
C ALA A 119 -7.67 -15.39 27.32
N PHE A 120 -7.08 -15.10 28.48
CA PHE A 120 -7.76 -14.43 29.59
C PHE A 120 -8.17 -12.99 29.24
N LYS A 121 -7.29 -12.23 28.56
CA LYS A 121 -7.58 -10.89 28.05
C LYS A 121 -8.80 -10.92 27.12
N LYS A 122 -8.84 -11.85 26.16
CA LYS A 122 -9.97 -12.03 25.22
C LYS A 122 -11.29 -12.35 25.94
N ILE A 123 -11.26 -13.18 26.98
CA ILE A 123 -12.44 -13.48 27.82
C ILE A 123 -12.90 -12.22 28.55
N GLY A 124 -11.99 -11.51 29.22
CA GLY A 124 -12.28 -10.27 29.94
C GLY A 124 -12.89 -9.20 29.02
N ARG A 125 -12.29 -8.99 27.84
CA ARG A 125 -12.80 -8.08 26.81
C ARG A 125 -14.23 -8.46 26.38
N THR A 126 -14.51 -9.76 26.23
CA THR A 126 -15.84 -10.26 25.84
C THR A 126 -16.88 -10.01 26.93
N VAL A 127 -16.56 -10.29 28.20
CA VAL A 127 -17.45 -10.00 29.34
C VAL A 127 -17.74 -8.50 29.44
N ARG A 128 -16.71 -7.66 29.29
CA ARG A 128 -16.87 -6.19 29.31
C ARG A 128 -17.74 -5.69 28.16
N ARG A 129 -17.58 -6.23 26.96
CA ARG A 129 -18.43 -5.91 25.79
C ARG A 129 -19.90 -6.27 26.02
N VAL A 130 -20.18 -7.46 26.55
CA VAL A 130 -21.56 -7.91 26.79
C VAL A 130 -22.25 -7.10 27.89
N THR A 131 -21.50 -6.63 28.89
CA THR A 131 -22.03 -5.85 30.02
C THR A 131 -22.12 -4.34 29.75
N THR A 132 -21.44 -3.83 28.73
CA THR A 132 -21.57 -2.45 28.29
C THR A 132 -22.80 -2.36 27.41
N PHE A 133 -23.91 -1.79 27.90
CA PHE A 133 -25.18 -1.73 27.13
C PHE A 133 -25.30 -0.49 26.24
N ASP A 134 -24.70 0.60 26.68
CA ASP A 134 -24.66 1.90 26.00
C ASP A 134 -23.85 1.83 24.69
N GLN A 135 -24.39 2.36 23.58
CA GLN A 135 -23.76 2.21 22.26
C GLN A 135 -22.52 3.09 22.09
N THR A 136 -22.54 4.30 22.65
CA THR A 136 -21.42 5.24 22.66
C THR A 136 -20.23 4.64 23.43
N LYS A 137 -20.49 4.04 24.61
CA LYS A 137 -19.46 3.30 25.35
C LYS A 137 -19.01 2.02 24.63
N LYS A 138 -19.89 1.34 23.90
CA LYS A 138 -19.48 0.18 23.08
C LYS A 138 -18.58 0.60 21.94
N PHE A 139 -18.88 1.71 21.27
CA PHE A 139 -18.08 2.27 20.21
C PHE A 139 -16.66 2.55 20.73
N ASP A 140 -16.53 3.39 21.77
CA ASP A 140 -15.23 3.75 22.34
C ASP A 140 -14.46 2.51 22.83
N LEU A 141 -15.15 1.57 23.48
CA LEU A 141 -14.53 0.33 23.95
C LEU A 141 -14.00 -0.54 22.81
N ASN A 142 -14.74 -0.67 21.71
CA ASN A 142 -14.31 -1.47 20.56
C ASN A 142 -13.16 -0.78 19.81
N LEU A 143 -13.22 0.55 19.64
CA LEU A 143 -12.14 1.32 19.03
C LEU A 143 -10.86 1.22 19.86
N ARG A 144 -10.95 1.35 21.19
CA ARG A 144 -9.82 1.12 22.09
C ARG A 144 -9.23 -0.28 21.92
N TYR A 145 -10.06 -1.32 21.79
CA TYR A 145 -9.53 -2.67 21.59
C TYR A 145 -8.88 -2.85 20.21
N ALA A 146 -9.39 -2.20 19.18
CA ALA A 146 -8.76 -2.16 17.87
C ALA A 146 -7.34 -1.53 17.97
N ASN A 147 -7.25 -0.34 18.57
CA ASN A 147 -5.98 0.36 18.82
C ASN A 147 -5.00 -0.51 19.64
N GLU A 148 -5.46 -1.11 20.74
CA GLU A 148 -4.64 -2.00 21.57
C GLU A 148 -4.10 -3.22 20.81
N ASP A 149 -4.83 -3.72 19.81
CA ASP A 149 -4.42 -4.91 19.04
C ASP A 149 -3.29 -4.58 18.05
N ILE A 150 -3.37 -3.45 17.32
CA ILE A 150 -2.29 -2.99 16.42
C ILE A 150 -1.04 -2.60 17.21
N VAL A 151 -1.18 -1.83 18.29
CA VAL A 151 -0.05 -1.42 19.14
C VAL A 151 0.68 -2.64 19.72
N ALA A 152 -0.09 -3.62 20.19
CA ALA A 152 0.47 -4.87 20.67
C ALA A 152 1.25 -5.62 19.59
N ALA A 153 0.73 -5.67 18.36
CA ALA A 153 1.38 -6.32 17.23
C ALA A 153 2.72 -5.64 16.88
N LYS A 154 2.71 -4.30 16.80
CA LYS A 154 3.89 -3.48 16.50
C LYS A 154 4.98 -3.67 17.55
N ILE A 155 4.64 -3.55 18.83
CA ILE A 155 5.60 -3.76 19.93
C ILE A 155 6.17 -5.19 19.93
N ASP A 156 5.34 -6.21 19.72
CA ASP A 156 5.83 -7.60 19.69
C ASP A 156 6.79 -7.84 18.52
N PHE A 157 6.51 -7.23 17.37
CA PHE A 157 7.36 -7.32 16.19
C PHE A 157 8.70 -6.57 16.38
N GLU A 158 8.67 -5.33 16.87
CA GLU A 158 9.87 -4.52 17.14
C GLU A 158 10.81 -5.16 18.17
N ASN A 159 10.26 -5.89 19.15
CA ASN A 159 11.04 -6.54 20.19
C ASN A 159 11.50 -7.97 19.83
N ALA A 160 11.29 -8.42 18.58
CA ALA A 160 11.69 -9.75 18.12
C ALA A 160 13.10 -9.73 17.53
N ASP A 161 14.08 -10.22 18.30
CA ASP A 161 15.50 -10.17 17.91
C ASP A 161 15.94 -11.42 17.15
N THR A 162 15.33 -12.57 17.44
CA THR A 162 15.71 -13.85 16.85
C THR A 162 14.77 -14.28 15.72
N PRO A 163 15.21 -15.11 14.75
CA PRO A 163 14.33 -15.63 13.70
C PRO A 163 13.09 -16.36 14.23
N GLU A 164 13.24 -17.13 15.31
CA GLU A 164 12.12 -17.83 15.96
C GLU A 164 11.13 -16.84 16.60
N GLU A 165 11.62 -15.76 17.22
CA GLU A 165 10.76 -14.70 17.75
C GLU A 165 10.08 -13.91 16.63
N LYS A 166 10.76 -13.67 15.51
CA LYS A 166 10.18 -13.00 14.35
C LYS A 166 9.06 -13.83 13.71
N GLU A 167 9.23 -15.15 13.58
CA GLU A 167 8.16 -16.05 13.13
C GLU A 167 6.98 -16.06 14.12
N ALA A 168 7.27 -16.11 15.42
CA ALA A 168 6.23 -16.04 16.45
C ALA A 168 5.49 -14.69 16.44
N ALA A 169 6.23 -13.59 16.22
CA ALA A 169 5.70 -12.24 16.09
C ALA A 169 4.83 -12.13 14.83
N ALA A 170 5.25 -12.67 13.68
CA ALA A 170 4.45 -12.74 12.46
C ALA A 170 3.09 -13.42 12.70
N GLY A 171 3.09 -14.54 13.43
CA GLY A 171 1.86 -15.21 13.84
C GLY A 171 0.98 -14.36 14.77
N ALA A 172 1.59 -13.58 15.66
CA ALA A 172 0.89 -12.65 16.55
C ALA A 172 0.29 -11.47 15.77
N VAL A 173 1.05 -10.89 14.83
CA VAL A 173 0.62 -9.81 13.94
C VAL A 173 -0.59 -10.25 13.12
N ARG A 174 -0.55 -11.42 12.47
CA ARG A 174 -1.72 -11.97 11.75
C ARG A 174 -2.97 -12.05 12.64
N SER A 175 -2.82 -12.55 13.86
CA SER A 175 -3.95 -12.63 14.79
C SER A 175 -4.44 -11.25 15.22
N ALA A 176 -3.55 -10.29 15.41
CA ALA A 176 -3.87 -8.95 15.86
C ALA A 176 -4.57 -8.16 14.76
N VAL A 177 -4.12 -8.23 13.51
CA VAL A 177 -4.77 -7.62 12.34
C VAL A 177 -6.18 -8.20 12.15
N LYS A 178 -6.34 -9.52 12.25
CA LYS A 178 -7.66 -10.19 12.23
C LYS A 178 -8.58 -9.73 13.35
N ASP A 179 -8.05 -9.50 14.55
CA ASP A 179 -8.83 -9.04 15.70
C ASP A 179 -9.17 -7.53 15.60
N PHE A 180 -8.24 -6.71 15.11
CA PHE A 180 -8.45 -5.31 14.75
C PHE A 180 -9.61 -5.18 13.76
N ARG A 181 -9.57 -5.89 12.63
CA ARG A 181 -10.64 -5.89 11.61
C ARG A 181 -12.01 -6.21 12.22
N LYS A 182 -12.08 -7.26 13.06
CA LYS A 182 -13.32 -7.62 13.77
C LYS A 182 -13.78 -6.56 14.77
N ASN A 183 -12.87 -5.82 15.38
CA ASN A 183 -13.21 -4.73 16.29
C ASN A 183 -13.71 -3.51 15.51
N MET A 184 -13.12 -3.18 14.35
CA MET A 184 -13.61 -2.13 13.45
C MET A 184 -15.03 -2.42 12.95
N ASP A 185 -15.31 -3.63 12.49
CA ASP A 185 -16.69 -4.07 12.14
C ASP A 185 -17.68 -3.94 13.33
N ARG A 186 -17.20 -4.04 14.58
CA ARG A 186 -18.05 -3.77 15.76
C ARG A 186 -18.18 -2.27 16.07
N VAL A 187 -17.18 -1.46 15.76
CA VAL A 187 -17.24 0.01 15.83
C VAL A 187 -18.31 0.50 14.85
N GLY A 188 -18.27 0.05 13.58
CA GLY A 188 -19.28 0.41 12.57
C GLY A 188 -20.70 0.08 13.00
N ARG A 189 -20.95 -1.15 13.43
CA ARG A 189 -22.28 -1.54 13.98
C ARG A 189 -22.69 -0.80 15.26
N ALA A 190 -21.76 -0.24 16.01
CA ALA A 190 -22.09 0.61 17.15
C ALA A 190 -22.46 2.02 16.66
N ALA A 191 -21.72 2.55 15.69
CA ALA A 191 -21.95 3.84 15.04
C ALA A 191 -23.34 3.90 14.39
N GLU A 192 -23.74 2.87 13.64
CA GLU A 192 -25.10 2.75 13.04
C GLU A 192 -26.22 2.83 14.08
N ARG A 193 -25.96 2.33 15.31
CA ARG A 193 -26.97 2.26 16.37
C ARG A 193 -27.02 3.51 17.23
N ILE A 194 -25.99 4.34 17.20
CA ILE A 194 -26.03 5.65 17.84
C ILE A 194 -26.98 6.52 17.02
N GLY A 195 -26.70 6.70 15.71
CA GLY A 195 -27.65 7.21 14.71
C GLY A 195 -28.27 8.57 15.05
N ASP A 196 -27.58 9.37 15.85
CA ASP A 196 -28.02 10.67 16.35
C ASP A 196 -26.87 11.66 16.17
N SER A 197 -26.82 12.31 15.00
CA SER A 197 -25.80 13.30 14.64
C SER A 197 -25.75 14.49 15.59
N SER A 198 -26.87 14.79 16.25
CA SER A 198 -26.95 15.84 17.27
C SER A 198 -26.33 15.46 18.62
N ASN A 199 -25.82 14.24 18.80
CA ASN A 199 -25.18 13.80 20.03
C ASN A 199 -23.69 14.22 20.06
N PRO A 200 -23.28 15.16 20.94
CA PRO A 200 -21.89 15.62 20.99
C PRO A 200 -20.88 14.54 21.39
N GLU A 201 -21.32 13.51 22.12
CA GLU A 201 -20.46 12.38 22.48
C GLU A 201 -20.24 11.45 21.28
N ALA A 202 -21.24 11.32 20.39
CA ALA A 202 -21.10 10.57 19.14
C ALA A 202 -20.12 11.28 18.20
N HIS A 203 -20.29 12.59 18.04
CA HIS A 203 -19.45 13.43 17.20
C HIS A 203 -17.96 13.29 17.57
N ARG A 204 -17.61 13.48 18.85
CA ARG A 204 -16.24 13.30 19.37
C ARG A 204 -15.65 11.90 19.14
N LEU A 205 -16.50 10.88 19.15
CA LEU A 205 -16.05 9.52 18.89
C LEU A 205 -15.76 9.28 17.41
N VAL A 206 -16.50 9.94 16.51
CA VAL A 206 -16.20 9.91 15.07
C VAL A 206 -14.94 10.71 14.77
N GLU A 207 -14.78 11.92 15.33
CA GLU A 207 -13.51 12.67 15.26
C GLU A 207 -12.32 11.80 15.63
N LYS A 208 -12.38 11.17 16.81
CA LYS A 208 -11.34 10.25 17.29
C LYS A 208 -11.16 9.03 16.37
N LEU A 209 -12.22 8.54 15.74
CA LEU A 209 -12.13 7.42 14.80
C LEU A 209 -11.39 7.84 13.53
N VAL A 210 -11.76 8.98 12.94
CA VAL A 210 -11.12 9.53 11.73
C VAL A 210 -9.64 9.81 12.00
N ASP A 211 -9.33 10.49 13.09
CA ASP A 211 -7.94 10.80 13.48
C ASP A 211 -7.11 9.53 13.71
N ASN A 212 -7.67 8.52 14.40
CA ASN A 212 -6.98 7.24 14.57
C ASN A 212 -6.78 6.49 13.26
N GLN A 213 -7.66 6.66 12.28
CA GLN A 213 -7.61 5.89 11.03
C GLN A 213 -6.31 6.15 10.26
N PHE A 214 -5.82 7.40 10.24
CA PHE A 214 -4.53 7.74 9.63
C PHE A 214 -3.38 6.97 10.29
N ARG A 215 -3.34 6.97 11.63
CA ARG A 215 -2.28 6.28 12.40
C ARG A 215 -2.37 4.77 12.29
N GLN A 216 -3.60 4.23 12.28
CA GLN A 216 -3.84 2.80 12.08
C GLN A 216 -3.40 2.34 10.70
N HIS A 217 -3.71 3.10 9.64
CA HIS A 217 -3.24 2.79 8.27
C HIS A 217 -1.72 2.76 8.19
N LYS A 218 -1.04 3.80 8.69
CA LYS A 218 0.44 3.86 8.73
C LYS A 218 1.02 2.66 9.50
N ALA A 219 0.53 2.39 10.70
CA ALA A 219 1.01 1.27 11.51
C ALA A 219 0.77 -0.12 10.87
N LEU A 220 -0.34 -0.29 10.15
CA LEU A 220 -0.63 -1.52 9.43
C LEU A 220 0.31 -1.71 8.23
N ASP A 221 0.60 -0.64 7.49
CA ASP A 221 1.54 -0.68 6.36
C ASP A 221 2.96 -0.96 6.82
N ASP A 222 3.40 -0.36 7.91
CA ASP A 222 4.70 -0.70 8.52
C ASP A 222 4.78 -2.18 8.88
N LEU A 223 3.70 -2.74 9.46
CA LEU A 223 3.64 -4.15 9.86
C LEU A 223 3.70 -5.08 8.65
N ALA A 224 3.03 -4.73 7.55
CA ALA A 224 3.08 -5.49 6.30
C ALA A 224 4.49 -5.46 5.70
N ALA A 225 5.07 -4.26 5.55
CA ALA A 225 6.40 -4.05 4.99
C ALA A 225 7.51 -4.73 5.81
N SER A 226 7.36 -4.82 7.12
CA SER A 226 8.40 -5.42 7.96
C SER A 226 8.38 -6.95 7.94
N LEU A 227 7.26 -7.57 7.55
CA LEU A 227 7.08 -9.02 7.58
C LEU A 227 7.35 -9.70 6.24
N ASN A 228 7.15 -9.00 5.11
CA ASN A 228 7.24 -9.57 3.75
C ASN A 228 6.48 -10.91 3.63
N ASP A 229 5.29 -10.99 4.25
CA ASP A 229 4.41 -12.17 4.27
C ASP A 229 3.11 -11.82 3.54
N GLU A 230 2.88 -12.48 2.41
CA GLU A 230 1.72 -12.27 1.53
C GLU A 230 0.37 -12.34 2.25
N GLU A 231 0.18 -13.30 3.17
CA GLU A 231 -1.08 -13.45 3.92
C GLU A 231 -1.26 -12.28 4.88
N VAL A 232 -0.18 -11.79 5.50
CA VAL A 232 -0.22 -10.61 6.37
C VAL A 232 -0.58 -9.37 5.56
N THR A 233 0.08 -9.15 4.43
CA THR A 233 -0.16 -8.00 3.55
C THR A 233 -1.62 -7.91 3.15
N LEU A 234 -2.24 -9.02 2.77
CA LEU A 234 -3.67 -9.05 2.47
C LEU A 234 -4.57 -8.78 3.67
N GLU A 235 -4.28 -9.37 4.83
CA GLU A 235 -5.08 -9.13 6.02
C GLU A 235 -4.97 -7.66 6.45
N VAL A 236 -3.82 -7.03 6.19
CA VAL A 236 -3.60 -5.59 6.36
C VAL A 236 -4.47 -4.79 5.39
N GLU A 237 -4.48 -5.11 4.10
CA GLU A 237 -5.36 -4.45 3.13
C GLU A 237 -6.84 -4.59 3.50
N ASP A 238 -7.28 -5.80 3.88
CA ASP A 238 -8.63 -6.07 4.37
C ASP A 238 -8.96 -5.27 5.64
N ALA A 239 -7.99 -5.11 6.54
CA ALA A 239 -8.15 -4.33 7.76
C ALA A 239 -8.25 -2.82 7.47
N LYS A 240 -7.44 -2.31 6.54
CA LYS A 240 -7.47 -0.92 6.09
C LYS A 240 -8.81 -0.58 5.43
N GLU A 241 -9.30 -1.45 4.55
CA GLU A 241 -10.61 -1.28 3.91
C GLU A 241 -11.74 -1.33 4.93
N GLN A 242 -11.76 -2.32 5.83
CA GLN A 242 -12.79 -2.40 6.87
C GLN A 242 -12.79 -1.17 7.77
N GLY A 243 -11.61 -0.60 8.06
CA GLY A 243 -11.49 0.66 8.79
C GLY A 243 -12.10 1.83 8.01
N ALA A 244 -11.81 1.94 6.71
CA ALA A 244 -12.38 2.96 5.85
C ALA A 244 -13.90 2.87 5.73
N ASP A 245 -14.45 1.66 5.53
CA ASP A 245 -15.89 1.40 5.56
C ASP A 245 -16.52 1.82 6.90
N THR A 246 -15.82 1.53 8.01
CA THR A 246 -16.28 1.89 9.36
C THR A 246 -16.34 3.40 9.54
N VAL A 247 -15.36 4.13 9.02
CA VAL A 247 -15.36 5.60 9.00
C VAL A 247 -16.54 6.12 8.18
N GLY A 248 -16.74 5.62 6.96
CA GLY A 248 -17.87 6.02 6.11
C GLY A 248 -19.22 5.86 6.79
N VAL A 249 -19.46 4.70 7.40
CA VAL A 249 -20.68 4.41 8.17
C VAL A 249 -20.79 5.33 9.40
N ALA A 250 -19.69 5.61 10.10
CA ALA A 250 -19.71 6.45 11.29
C ALA A 250 -20.04 7.90 10.96
N VAL A 251 -19.40 8.45 9.92
CA VAL A 251 -19.64 9.81 9.41
C VAL A 251 -21.09 9.95 8.94
N GLU A 252 -21.58 9.03 8.10
CA GLU A 252 -22.96 9.08 7.56
C GLU A 252 -24.03 9.17 8.66
N ASN A 253 -23.84 8.42 9.75
CA ASN A 253 -24.88 8.23 10.76
C ASN A 253 -24.76 9.19 11.96
N ASN A 254 -23.60 9.84 12.16
CA ASN A 254 -23.30 10.53 13.41
C ASN A 254 -22.67 11.92 13.25
N ILE A 255 -22.45 12.39 12.02
CA ILE A 255 -21.94 13.74 11.75
C ILE A 255 -22.97 14.48 10.92
N ASP A 256 -23.28 15.72 11.33
CA ASP A 256 -24.16 16.57 10.54
C ASP A 256 -23.41 17.00 9.26
N PRO A 257 -24.07 17.03 8.07
CA PRO A 257 -23.39 17.34 6.81
C PRO A 257 -22.63 18.67 6.80
N GLU A 258 -22.99 19.62 7.66
CA GLU A 258 -22.32 20.91 7.79
C GLU A 258 -20.98 20.85 8.55
N ASP A 259 -20.76 19.81 9.35
CA ASP A 259 -19.55 19.64 10.16
C ASP A 259 -18.53 18.67 9.53
N VAL A 260 -18.88 18.04 8.39
CA VAL A 260 -18.02 17.02 7.76
C VAL A 260 -16.71 17.64 7.25
N ASP A 261 -16.73 18.89 6.80
CA ASP A 261 -15.52 19.59 6.35
C ASP A 261 -14.52 19.79 7.48
N ASP A 262 -14.98 20.40 8.57
CA ASP A 262 -14.17 20.66 9.77
C ASP A 262 -13.57 19.36 10.32
N LEU A 263 -14.34 18.27 10.31
CA LEU A 263 -13.88 16.94 10.75
C LEU A 263 -12.63 16.46 9.97
N TRP A 264 -12.61 16.61 8.64
CA TRP A 264 -11.49 16.14 7.82
C TRP A 264 -10.31 17.09 7.85
N GLU A 265 -10.56 18.41 7.83
CA GLU A 265 -9.52 19.43 7.98
C GLU A 265 -8.79 19.26 9.31
N GLU A 266 -9.53 19.14 10.42
CA GLU A 266 -8.95 18.88 11.73
C GLU A 266 -8.21 17.54 11.78
N ALA A 267 -8.71 16.48 11.16
CA ALA A 267 -8.04 15.18 11.17
C ALA A 267 -6.68 15.20 10.45
N VAL A 268 -6.59 15.90 9.32
CA VAL A 268 -5.34 16.11 8.58
C VAL A 268 -4.39 17.00 9.38
N ASP A 269 -4.89 18.12 9.89
CA ASP A 269 -4.09 19.06 10.68
C ASP A 269 -3.62 18.45 12.00
N ASN A 270 -4.38 17.55 12.64
CA ASN A 270 -3.98 16.89 13.89
C ASN A 270 -2.87 15.84 13.70
N GLN A 271 -2.48 15.49 12.46
CA GLN A 271 -1.30 14.67 12.19
C GLN A 271 -0.01 15.49 12.36
N GLN A 272 0.17 16.20 13.47
CA GLN A 272 1.31 17.11 13.68
C GLN A 272 2.66 16.37 13.89
N GLU A 273 2.64 15.14 14.40
CA GLU A 273 3.85 14.32 14.61
C GLU A 273 4.13 13.42 13.39
N GLY A 274 5.41 13.25 13.03
CA GLY A 274 5.87 12.42 11.92
C GLY A 274 6.95 13.10 11.08
N SER A 275 7.27 12.50 9.92
CA SER A 275 8.15 13.07 8.91
C SER A 275 7.61 14.41 8.39
N GLU A 276 8.50 15.23 7.83
CA GLU A 276 8.10 16.40 7.05
C GLU A 276 7.23 16.02 5.83
N PHE A 277 7.38 14.80 5.30
CA PHE A 277 6.60 14.32 4.15
C PHE A 277 5.34 13.53 4.54
N LYS A 278 4.92 13.56 5.81
CA LYS A 278 3.74 12.84 6.31
C LYS A 278 2.46 13.12 5.52
N ASN A 279 2.35 14.29 4.89
CA ASN A 279 1.21 14.69 4.06
C ASN A 279 1.08 13.79 2.83
N PHE A 280 2.19 13.24 2.31
CA PHE A 280 2.18 12.23 1.26
C PHE A 280 1.39 10.98 1.68
N ARG A 281 1.65 10.46 2.90
CA ARG A 281 0.89 9.33 3.47
C ARG A 281 -0.57 9.70 3.73
N ASN A 282 -0.82 10.91 4.19
CA ASN A 282 -2.19 11.36 4.46
C ASN A 282 -3.02 11.36 3.16
N LEU A 283 -2.42 11.73 2.02
CA LEU A 283 -3.08 11.66 0.71
C LEU A 283 -3.48 10.23 0.33
N GLU A 284 -2.61 9.25 0.54
CA GLU A 284 -2.94 7.83 0.29
C GLU A 284 -4.12 7.35 1.15
N VAL A 285 -4.16 7.75 2.42
CA VAL A 285 -5.25 7.39 3.34
C VAL A 285 -6.56 8.08 2.93
N LEU A 286 -6.51 9.37 2.59
CA LEU A 286 -7.67 10.13 2.14
C LEU A 286 -8.26 9.56 0.84
N GLU A 287 -7.42 9.16 -0.12
CA GLU A 287 -7.86 8.45 -1.33
C GLU A 287 -8.60 7.15 -0.99
N ALA A 288 -8.06 6.37 -0.05
CA ALA A 288 -8.72 5.14 0.43
C ALA A 288 -10.10 5.42 1.04
N LEU A 289 -10.26 6.56 1.70
CA LEU A 289 -11.49 6.93 2.40
C LEU A 289 -12.54 7.51 1.46
N GLU A 290 -12.15 8.28 0.45
CA GLU A 290 -13.06 8.94 -0.49
C GLU A 290 -14.06 7.96 -1.12
N ASP A 291 -13.61 6.77 -1.50
CA ASP A 291 -14.47 5.76 -2.11
C ASP A 291 -15.49 5.14 -1.15
N LYS A 292 -15.19 5.16 0.16
CA LYS A 292 -15.96 4.48 1.20
C LYS A 292 -16.91 5.39 1.96
N VAL A 293 -16.75 6.70 1.83
CA VAL A 293 -17.66 7.66 2.46
C VAL A 293 -18.87 8.00 1.57
N PRO A 294 -19.97 8.47 2.17
CA PRO A 294 -21.12 8.98 1.41
C PRO A 294 -20.73 10.18 0.53
N GLU A 295 -21.47 10.38 -0.57
CA GLU A 295 -21.20 11.46 -1.54
C GLU A 295 -21.03 12.85 -0.91
N GLN A 296 -21.80 13.16 0.14
CA GLN A 296 -21.71 14.43 0.88
C GLN A 296 -20.34 14.63 1.55
N ALA A 297 -19.72 13.55 2.01
CA ALA A 297 -18.41 13.56 2.66
C ALA A 297 -17.27 13.45 1.64
N ARG A 298 -17.53 13.03 0.40
CA ARG A 298 -16.50 12.96 -0.65
C ARG A 298 -15.95 14.33 -0.98
N ASP A 299 -16.82 15.33 -1.12
CA ASP A 299 -16.38 16.71 -1.38
C ASP A 299 -15.54 17.27 -0.22
N ALA A 300 -15.84 16.88 1.02
CA ALA A 300 -15.05 17.23 2.19
C ALA A 300 -13.67 16.55 2.17
N ILE A 301 -13.61 15.26 1.86
CA ILE A 301 -12.35 14.53 1.70
C ILE A 301 -11.52 15.11 0.55
N ARG A 302 -12.14 15.49 -0.58
CA ARG A 302 -11.45 16.16 -1.70
C ARG A 302 -10.81 17.46 -1.26
N ARG A 303 -11.52 18.30 -0.49
CA ARG A 303 -10.94 19.52 0.09
C ARG A 303 -9.80 19.20 1.06
N ALA A 304 -9.95 18.18 1.89
CA ALA A 304 -8.88 17.75 2.80
C ALA A 304 -7.65 17.21 2.02
N ARG A 305 -7.87 16.56 0.87
CA ARG A 305 -6.80 16.16 -0.06
C ARG A 305 -6.12 17.37 -0.67
N GLU A 306 -6.88 18.32 -1.19
CA GLU A 306 -6.35 19.58 -1.73
C GLU A 306 -5.51 20.31 -0.67
N HIS A 307 -5.98 20.39 0.57
CA HIS A 307 -5.22 20.97 1.68
C HIS A 307 -3.95 20.17 2.01
N ALA A 308 -4.02 18.84 2.07
CA ALA A 308 -2.84 18.01 2.30
C ALA A 308 -1.82 18.10 1.14
N GLU A 309 -2.29 18.25 -0.09
CA GLU A 309 -1.49 18.53 -1.29
C GLU A 309 -0.80 19.90 -1.18
N GLU A 310 -1.53 20.95 -0.81
CA GLU A 310 -0.97 22.29 -0.60
C GLU A 310 0.11 22.28 0.50
N ARG A 311 -0.14 21.59 1.62
CA ARG A 311 0.85 21.45 2.69
C ARG A 311 2.10 20.71 2.24
N LEU A 312 1.93 19.60 1.54
CA LEU A 312 3.07 18.87 0.99
C LEU A 312 3.85 19.72 -0.02
N ASN A 313 3.16 20.54 -0.81
CA ASN A 313 3.81 21.49 -1.71
C ASN A 313 4.61 22.55 -0.93
N ASP A 314 4.03 23.14 0.12
CA ASP A 314 4.75 24.07 1.00
C ASP A 314 6.01 23.41 1.59
N ASP A 315 5.88 22.16 2.07
CA ASP A 315 6.99 21.34 2.58
C ASP A 315 8.04 21.10 1.49
N LEU A 316 7.64 21.01 0.21
CA LEU A 316 8.54 20.80 -0.93
C LEU A 316 9.20 22.09 -1.46
N GLU A 317 8.54 23.24 -1.33
CA GLU A 317 9.02 24.54 -1.81
C GLU A 317 10.02 25.21 -0.86
N ASP A 318 9.91 24.96 0.45
CA ASP A 318 10.67 25.68 1.48
C ASP A 318 12.18 25.36 1.50
N PHE A 319 12.67 24.46 0.66
CA PHE A 319 14.05 23.96 0.66
C PHE A 319 14.81 24.20 -0.65
N ASN A 320 16.14 24.00 -0.58
CA ASN A 320 16.98 23.94 -1.77
C ASN A 320 16.57 22.74 -2.65
N PRO A 321 16.25 22.93 -3.95
CA PRO A 321 15.75 21.86 -4.82
C PRO A 321 16.61 20.59 -4.86
N GLU A 322 17.93 20.71 -4.80
CA GLU A 322 18.84 19.56 -4.81
C GLU A 322 18.76 18.77 -3.49
N ALA A 323 18.94 19.47 -2.35
CA ALA A 323 18.94 18.83 -1.04
C ALA A 323 17.57 18.19 -0.71
N ILE A 324 16.48 18.85 -1.10
CA ILE A 324 15.14 18.33 -0.85
C ILE A 324 14.78 17.17 -1.78
N GLY A 325 15.23 17.21 -3.04
CA GLY A 325 15.03 16.12 -3.99
C GLY A 325 15.62 14.81 -3.44
N ASP A 326 16.86 14.87 -2.94
CA ASP A 326 17.51 13.71 -2.33
C ASP A 326 16.82 13.24 -1.04
N LYS A 327 16.41 14.18 -0.19
CA LYS A 327 15.69 13.92 1.06
C LYS A 327 14.35 13.21 0.80
N PHE A 328 13.54 13.78 -0.07
CA PHE A 328 12.26 13.22 -0.51
C PHE A 328 12.44 11.87 -1.22
N LYS A 329 13.47 11.70 -2.06
CA LYS A 329 13.81 10.43 -2.69
C LYS A 329 14.14 9.34 -1.67
N ARG A 330 14.94 9.65 -0.65
CA ARG A 330 15.27 8.72 0.44
C ARG A 330 14.05 8.36 1.27
N TYR A 331 13.22 9.34 1.58
CA TYR A 331 11.93 9.11 2.21
C TYR A 331 11.09 8.12 1.40
N MET A 332 10.87 8.42 0.12
CA MET A 332 10.04 7.62 -0.77
C MET A 332 10.58 6.21 -1.05
N ARG A 333 11.90 5.99 -0.96
CA ARG A 333 12.51 4.65 -1.06
C ARG A 333 12.15 3.71 0.09
N HIS A 334 11.85 4.25 1.26
CA HIS A 334 11.59 3.47 2.46
C HIS A 334 10.16 3.62 2.98
N VAL A 335 9.40 4.56 2.41
CA VAL A 335 8.00 4.76 2.78
C VAL A 335 7.22 3.46 2.53
N PRO A 336 6.59 2.88 3.56
CA PRO A 336 5.73 1.72 3.38
C PRO A 336 4.43 2.13 2.67
N GLY A 337 3.61 1.15 2.29
CA GLY A 337 2.28 1.36 1.71
C GLY A 337 2.09 0.75 0.33
N HIS A 338 1.18 1.34 -0.44
CA HIS A 338 0.78 0.84 -1.74
C HIS A 338 1.50 1.57 -2.88
N GLU A 339 2.46 0.92 -3.55
CA GLU A 339 3.33 1.61 -4.51
C GLU A 339 2.59 2.15 -5.72
N VAL A 340 1.54 1.46 -6.21
CA VAL A 340 0.74 1.99 -7.32
C VAL A 340 0.00 3.28 -6.92
N ARG A 341 -0.45 3.41 -5.66
CA ARG A 341 -1.01 4.66 -5.16
C ARG A 341 0.06 5.73 -5.01
N HIS A 342 1.29 5.36 -4.64
CA HIS A 342 2.40 6.32 -4.62
C HIS A 342 2.62 6.94 -6.00
N VAL A 343 2.53 6.15 -7.07
CA VAL A 343 2.58 6.66 -8.45
C VAL A 343 1.44 7.65 -8.72
N ALA A 344 0.21 7.31 -8.33
CA ALA A 344 -0.96 8.18 -8.48
C ALA A 344 -0.82 9.52 -7.75
N VAL A 345 -0.38 9.48 -6.48
CA VAL A 345 -0.18 10.65 -5.64
C VAL A 345 0.94 11.54 -6.21
N LEU A 346 2.06 10.96 -6.64
CA LEU A 346 3.16 11.70 -7.29
C LEU A 346 2.70 12.37 -8.58
N ASP A 347 1.92 11.69 -9.40
CA ASP A 347 1.34 12.26 -10.63
C ASP A 347 0.45 13.46 -10.34
N LYS A 348 -0.37 13.35 -9.30
CA LYS A 348 -1.29 14.41 -8.91
C LYS A 348 -0.56 15.64 -8.39
N ILE A 349 0.40 15.43 -7.47
CA ILE A 349 1.26 16.48 -6.94
C ILE A 349 2.01 17.17 -8.09
N LYS A 350 2.69 16.39 -8.94
CA LYS A 350 3.42 16.90 -10.11
C LYS A 350 2.54 17.74 -11.01
N SER A 351 1.27 17.36 -11.22
CA SER A 351 0.35 18.04 -12.12
C SER A 351 -0.24 19.33 -11.54
N ASN A 352 -0.43 19.38 -10.22
CA ASN A 352 -1.13 20.47 -9.53
C ASN A 352 -0.22 21.64 -9.14
N PHE A 353 1.09 21.43 -9.01
CA PHE A 353 2.02 22.42 -8.49
C PHE A 353 3.21 22.71 -9.42
N GLU A 354 3.77 23.91 -9.26
CA GLU A 354 4.88 24.42 -10.07
C GLU A 354 6.26 24.11 -9.48
N PHE A 355 6.73 22.86 -9.63
CA PHE A 355 8.06 22.46 -9.16
C PHE A 355 9.23 22.81 -10.10
N PRO A 356 10.45 22.98 -9.55
CA PRO A 356 11.69 23.02 -10.33
C PRO A 356 11.88 21.74 -11.17
N PRO A 357 12.47 21.83 -12.38
CA PRO A 357 12.71 20.66 -13.24
C PRO A 357 13.50 19.54 -12.56
N GLU A 358 14.41 19.88 -11.66
CA GLU A 358 15.23 18.94 -10.89
C GLU A 358 14.36 18.11 -9.95
N LEU A 359 13.41 18.73 -9.23
CA LEU A 359 12.49 18.00 -8.35
C LEU A 359 11.50 17.14 -9.15
N ILE A 360 11.01 17.62 -10.30
CA ILE A 360 10.16 16.81 -11.20
C ILE A 360 10.91 15.58 -11.70
N SER A 361 12.19 15.75 -12.05
CA SER A 361 13.09 14.67 -12.40
C SER A 361 13.19 13.63 -11.28
N GLU A 362 13.39 14.07 -10.04
CA GLU A 362 13.43 13.18 -8.89
C GLU A 362 12.09 12.45 -8.65
N MET A 363 10.96 13.13 -8.83
CA MET A 363 9.63 12.50 -8.74
C MET A 363 9.45 11.38 -9.78
N GLU A 364 9.91 11.55 -11.01
CA GLU A 364 9.85 10.48 -12.02
C GLU A 364 10.77 9.30 -11.67
N ASP A 365 11.93 9.58 -11.08
CA ASP A 365 12.82 8.55 -10.55
C ASP A 365 12.16 7.74 -9.43
N ILE A 366 11.47 8.44 -8.52
CA ILE A 366 10.70 7.84 -7.43
C ILE A 366 9.55 7.00 -7.98
N LYS A 367 8.83 7.46 -9.00
CA LYS A 367 7.78 6.68 -9.67
C LYS A 367 8.35 5.37 -10.22
N GLY A 368 9.51 5.43 -10.88
CA GLY A 368 10.21 4.23 -11.36
C GLY A 368 10.56 3.26 -10.23
N GLU A 369 11.06 3.77 -9.10
CA GLU A 369 11.36 2.95 -7.92
C GLU A 369 10.11 2.30 -7.33
N SER A 370 9.01 3.03 -7.21
CA SER A 370 7.72 2.50 -6.75
C SER A 370 7.21 1.39 -7.67
N ILE A 371 7.33 1.55 -8.98
CA ILE A 371 6.95 0.51 -9.95
C ILE A 371 7.85 -0.72 -9.83
N ARG A 372 9.17 -0.55 -9.64
CA ARG A 372 10.09 -1.67 -9.40
C ARG A 372 9.76 -2.44 -8.13
N ARG A 373 9.44 -1.75 -7.03
CA ARG A 373 9.00 -2.39 -5.79
C ARG A 373 7.69 -3.13 -6.00
N PHE A 374 6.74 -2.52 -6.70
CA PHE A 374 5.50 -3.18 -7.07
C PHE A 374 5.75 -4.47 -7.88
N GLU A 375 6.53 -4.40 -8.96
CA GLU A 375 6.92 -5.55 -9.79
C GLU A 375 7.57 -6.65 -8.94
N HIS A 376 8.53 -6.27 -8.09
CA HIS A 376 9.19 -7.20 -7.17
C HIS A 376 8.21 -7.92 -6.24
N ARG A 377 7.31 -7.19 -5.56
CA ARG A 377 6.32 -7.79 -4.67
C ARG A 377 5.33 -8.65 -5.44
N PHE A 378 4.87 -8.17 -6.59
CA PHE A 378 3.88 -8.88 -7.40
C PHE A 378 4.41 -10.22 -7.94
N GLU A 379 5.68 -10.26 -8.32
CA GLU A 379 6.33 -11.48 -8.82
C GLU A 379 6.76 -12.43 -7.71
N ASN A 380 7.35 -11.90 -6.62
CA ASN A 380 8.04 -12.71 -5.62
C ASN A 380 7.21 -12.96 -4.36
N GLU A 381 6.34 -12.03 -3.99
CA GLU A 381 5.52 -12.12 -2.77
C GLU A 381 4.09 -12.57 -3.10
N PHE A 382 3.51 -12.13 -4.21
CA PHE A 382 2.11 -12.43 -4.54
C PHE A 382 1.96 -13.70 -5.37
N THR A 383 2.02 -14.85 -4.68
CA THR A 383 1.99 -16.18 -5.28
C THR A 383 0.61 -16.61 -5.78
N HIS A 384 -0.49 -16.00 -5.30
CA HIS A 384 -1.84 -16.39 -5.72
C HIS A 384 -2.60 -15.27 -6.46
N GLU A 385 -3.37 -15.64 -7.48
CA GLU A 385 -4.16 -14.73 -8.34
C GLU A 385 -5.11 -13.81 -7.53
N HIS A 386 -5.88 -14.36 -6.60
CA HIS A 386 -6.80 -13.56 -5.77
C HIS A 386 -6.10 -12.49 -4.90
N ILE A 387 -4.80 -12.68 -4.63
CA ILE A 387 -4.00 -11.76 -3.82
C ILE A 387 -3.58 -10.59 -4.68
N ARG A 388 -3.13 -10.89 -5.91
CA ARG A 388 -2.86 -9.90 -6.96
C ARG A 388 -4.09 -9.06 -7.28
N ASP A 389 -5.26 -9.69 -7.46
CA ASP A 389 -6.53 -9.01 -7.71
C ASP A 389 -6.87 -8.04 -6.58
N ARG A 390 -6.75 -8.50 -5.34
CA ARG A 390 -7.05 -7.70 -4.15
C ARG A 390 -6.08 -6.54 -3.98
N PHE A 391 -4.80 -6.77 -4.25
CA PHE A 391 -3.79 -5.72 -4.21
C PHE A 391 -4.01 -4.67 -5.30
N LEU A 392 -4.54 -5.03 -6.47
CA LEU A 392 -4.84 -4.06 -7.54
C LEU A 392 -6.23 -3.42 -7.44
N GLU A 393 -7.10 -3.92 -6.58
CA GLU A 393 -8.44 -3.37 -6.37
C GLU A 393 -8.47 -1.84 -6.16
N PRO A 394 -7.56 -1.26 -5.35
CA PRO A 394 -7.49 0.19 -5.14
C PRO A 394 -7.33 1.06 -6.37
N VAL A 395 -6.78 0.52 -7.46
CA VAL A 395 -6.50 1.24 -8.72
C VAL A 395 -7.32 0.67 -9.87
N THR A 396 -8.38 -0.05 -9.53
CA THR A 396 -9.42 -0.50 -10.47
C THR A 396 -10.78 0.06 -10.05
N GLY A 397 -10.82 1.15 -9.27
CA GLY A 397 -12.05 1.78 -8.80
C GLY A 397 -12.95 2.28 -9.93
N GLY A 398 -12.39 2.48 -11.12
CA GLY A 398 -13.10 2.95 -12.31
C GLY A 398 -13.14 4.47 -12.39
N GLU A 399 -12.23 5.16 -11.73
CA GLU A 399 -11.95 6.57 -12.02
C GLU A 399 -11.02 6.67 -13.25
N PHE A 400 -10.92 7.84 -13.87
CA PHE A 400 -10.05 8.01 -15.04
C PHE A 400 -8.56 7.91 -14.64
N GLU A 401 -8.23 8.44 -13.47
CA GLU A 401 -6.90 8.42 -12.89
C GLU A 401 -6.41 6.98 -12.65
N ASP A 402 -7.32 6.06 -12.30
CA ASP A 402 -7.01 4.62 -12.17
C ASP A 402 -6.49 4.04 -13.49
N VAL A 403 -7.17 4.34 -14.60
CA VAL A 403 -6.77 3.87 -15.94
C VAL A 403 -5.40 4.46 -16.32
N LYS A 404 -5.20 5.76 -16.07
CA LYS A 404 -3.92 6.44 -16.33
C LYS A 404 -2.77 5.80 -15.55
N VAL A 405 -2.95 5.56 -14.25
CA VAL A 405 -1.91 4.97 -13.40
C VAL A 405 -1.63 3.53 -13.81
N MET A 406 -2.67 2.73 -14.10
CA MET A 406 -2.50 1.36 -14.59
C MET A 406 -1.69 1.31 -15.89
N GLN A 407 -1.98 2.19 -16.84
CA GLN A 407 -1.22 2.28 -18.09
C GLN A 407 0.26 2.58 -17.82
N GLN A 408 0.57 3.57 -16.97
CA GLN A 408 1.95 3.89 -16.60
C GLN A 408 2.69 2.72 -15.94
N VAL A 409 1.99 1.92 -15.12
CA VAL A 409 2.60 0.72 -14.54
C VAL A 409 2.81 -0.34 -15.63
N ILE A 410 1.79 -0.63 -16.43
CA ILE A 410 1.82 -1.64 -17.51
C ILE A 410 2.98 -1.38 -18.48
N ASP A 411 3.21 -0.14 -18.87
CA ASP A 411 4.28 0.23 -19.82
C ASP A 411 5.68 0.08 -19.23
N ARG A 412 5.77 0.02 -17.90
CA ARG A 412 7.04 0.02 -17.16
C ARG A 412 7.33 -1.30 -16.47
N VAL A 413 6.46 -2.32 -16.51
CA VAL A 413 6.68 -3.67 -15.92
C VAL A 413 6.97 -4.74 -16.99
N ASP A 414 7.34 -5.97 -16.57
CA ASP A 414 7.70 -7.07 -17.47
C ASP A 414 6.55 -7.46 -18.39
N PRO A 415 6.77 -7.84 -19.67
CA PRO A 415 5.68 -8.20 -20.57
C PRO A 415 4.73 -9.29 -20.05
N ALA A 416 5.22 -10.25 -19.24
CA ALA A 416 4.37 -11.26 -18.62
C ALA A 416 3.47 -10.62 -17.55
N LEU A 417 4.04 -9.79 -16.67
CA LEU A 417 3.28 -9.04 -15.66
C LEU A 417 2.32 -8.02 -16.30
N ALA A 418 2.76 -7.29 -17.32
CA ALA A 418 1.95 -6.36 -18.09
C ALA A 418 0.73 -7.06 -18.69
N GLN A 419 0.88 -8.31 -19.16
CA GLN A 419 -0.25 -9.10 -19.64
C GLN A 419 -1.25 -9.44 -18.52
N ASP A 420 -0.77 -9.83 -17.34
CA ASP A 420 -1.63 -10.09 -16.17
C ASP A 420 -2.36 -8.80 -15.74
N MET A 421 -1.68 -7.65 -15.79
CA MET A 421 -2.24 -6.35 -15.42
C MET A 421 -3.25 -5.80 -16.42
N LYS A 422 -3.15 -6.13 -17.71
CA LYS A 422 -4.12 -5.72 -18.73
C LYS A 422 -5.53 -6.20 -18.40
N GLU A 423 -5.69 -7.35 -17.77
CA GLU A 423 -7.01 -7.81 -17.34
C GLU A 423 -7.62 -6.89 -16.27
N GLN A 424 -6.80 -6.34 -15.37
CA GLN A 424 -7.20 -5.40 -14.33
C GLN A 424 -7.46 -4.00 -14.90
N GLU A 425 -6.65 -3.57 -15.87
CA GLU A 425 -6.91 -2.35 -16.64
C GLU A 425 -8.27 -2.43 -17.37
N GLU A 426 -8.56 -3.54 -18.06
CA GLU A 426 -9.88 -3.76 -18.65
C GLU A 426 -10.99 -3.71 -17.61
N GLN A 427 -10.76 -4.23 -16.38
CA GLN A 427 -11.72 -4.11 -15.29
C GLN A 427 -11.92 -2.65 -14.86
N SER A 428 -10.85 -1.87 -14.73
CA SER A 428 -10.90 -0.44 -14.44
C SER A 428 -11.70 0.30 -15.50
N ILE A 429 -11.41 0.05 -16.78
CA ILE A 429 -12.12 0.62 -17.93
C ILE A 429 -13.60 0.20 -17.95
N ARG A 430 -13.92 -1.06 -17.60
CA ARG A 430 -15.31 -1.52 -17.47
C ARG A 430 -16.04 -0.79 -16.34
N ARG A 431 -15.43 -0.64 -15.17
CA ARG A 431 -16.02 0.09 -14.03
C ARG A 431 -16.17 1.58 -14.33
N PHE A 432 -15.21 2.18 -15.03
CA PHE A 432 -15.32 3.54 -15.55
C PHE A 432 -16.54 3.69 -16.45
N LYS A 433 -16.76 2.77 -17.40
CA LYS A 433 -17.97 2.76 -18.25
C LYS A 433 -19.25 2.68 -17.43
N GLU A 434 -19.30 1.78 -16.45
CA GLU A 434 -20.47 1.60 -15.59
C GLU A 434 -20.78 2.85 -14.75
N LYS A 435 -19.75 3.49 -14.17
CA LYS A 435 -19.87 4.71 -13.37
C LYS A 435 -20.20 5.95 -14.20
N PHE A 436 -19.71 6.00 -15.44
CA PHE A 436 -19.68 7.23 -16.23
C PHE A 436 -20.64 7.20 -17.42
N ALA A 437 -20.54 6.20 -18.29
CA ALA A 437 -21.35 6.12 -19.51
C ALA A 437 -22.77 5.62 -19.23
N ASP A 438 -22.91 4.67 -18.32
CA ASP A 438 -24.17 3.97 -18.04
C ASP A 438 -25.01 4.62 -16.92
N ASP A 439 -24.56 5.74 -16.35
CA ASP A 439 -25.33 6.49 -15.35
C ASP A 439 -26.69 6.90 -15.96
N PRO A 440 -27.84 6.45 -15.42
CA PRO A 440 -29.14 6.69 -16.02
C PRO A 440 -29.53 8.17 -16.02
N ASP A 441 -28.91 9.01 -15.18
CA ASP A 441 -29.15 10.44 -15.14
C ASP A 441 -28.28 11.21 -16.15
N ALA A 442 -28.94 11.83 -17.12
CA ALA A 442 -28.26 12.61 -18.14
C ALA A 442 -27.57 13.87 -17.59
N GLN A 443 -28.08 14.45 -16.50
CA GLN A 443 -27.48 15.63 -15.88
C GLN A 443 -26.21 15.26 -15.13
N SER A 444 -26.27 14.24 -14.25
CA SER A 444 -25.09 13.64 -13.60
C SER A 444 -23.97 13.34 -14.59
N ARG A 445 -24.27 12.67 -15.71
CA ARG A 445 -23.28 12.41 -16.77
C ARG A 445 -22.66 13.66 -17.37
N ALA A 446 -23.47 14.69 -17.62
CA ALA A 446 -22.98 15.93 -18.20
C ALA A 446 -22.08 16.69 -17.22
N ASP A 447 -22.40 16.64 -15.93
CA ASP A 447 -21.61 17.28 -14.87
C ASP A 447 -20.28 16.55 -14.67
N LYS A 448 -20.29 15.21 -14.58
CA LYS A 448 -19.08 14.36 -14.56
C LYS A 448 -18.21 14.57 -15.81
N PHE A 449 -18.82 14.68 -16.99
CA PHE A 449 -18.12 15.00 -18.23
C PHE A 449 -17.43 16.35 -18.17
N LYS A 450 -18.14 17.37 -17.68
CA LYS A 450 -17.57 18.70 -17.56
C LYS A 450 -16.39 18.70 -16.58
N GLU A 451 -16.53 18.03 -15.44
CA GLU A 451 -15.45 17.91 -14.45
C GLU A 451 -14.24 17.19 -15.04
N LEU A 452 -14.43 16.05 -15.69
CA LEU A 452 -13.34 15.30 -16.32
C LEU A 452 -12.69 16.12 -17.44
N ALA A 453 -13.47 16.72 -18.34
CA ALA A 453 -12.95 17.59 -19.39
C ALA A 453 -12.13 18.75 -18.82
N GLU A 454 -12.57 19.35 -17.72
CA GLU A 454 -11.82 20.39 -17.01
C GLU A 454 -10.51 19.86 -16.44
N LYS A 455 -10.50 18.67 -15.81
CA LYS A 455 -9.27 18.01 -15.34
C LYS A 455 -8.29 17.74 -16.47
N LEU A 456 -8.74 17.16 -17.57
CA LEU A 456 -7.90 16.83 -18.73
C LEU A 456 -7.35 18.07 -19.41
N ARG A 457 -8.18 19.11 -19.54
CA ARG A 457 -7.75 20.40 -20.10
C ARG A 457 -6.74 21.09 -19.20
N ASN A 458 -6.95 20.99 -17.89
CA ASN A 458 -6.09 21.64 -16.93
C ASN A 458 -4.77 20.90 -16.84
N ASN A 459 -4.71 19.57 -16.80
CA ASN A 459 -3.47 18.81 -16.60
C ASN A 459 -3.25 17.74 -17.69
N PRO A 460 -3.10 18.13 -18.97
CA PRO A 460 -2.88 17.16 -20.04
C PRO A 460 -1.42 16.72 -20.04
N ASP A 461 -1.18 15.42 -20.01
CA ASP A 461 0.15 14.81 -20.16
C ASP A 461 0.10 13.59 -21.11
N PRO A 462 1.24 13.02 -21.53
CA PRO A 462 1.25 11.88 -22.44
C PRO A 462 0.46 10.67 -21.91
N ALA A 463 0.62 10.35 -20.62
CA ALA A 463 -0.12 9.25 -19.99
C ALA A 463 -1.65 9.48 -20.02
N THR A 464 -2.09 10.73 -19.92
CA THR A 464 -3.50 11.12 -20.10
C THR A 464 -3.98 10.78 -21.51
N PHE A 465 -3.22 11.12 -22.55
CA PHE A 465 -3.60 10.80 -23.93
C PHE A 465 -3.59 9.29 -24.20
N GLN A 466 -2.65 8.54 -23.63
CA GLN A 466 -2.61 7.07 -23.71
C GLN A 466 -3.85 6.46 -23.05
N ALA A 467 -4.18 6.86 -21.82
CA ALA A 467 -5.37 6.39 -21.11
C ALA A 467 -6.66 6.68 -21.90
N ILE A 468 -6.77 7.87 -22.51
CA ILE A 468 -7.91 8.20 -23.37
C ILE A 468 -7.94 7.31 -24.63
N ALA A 469 -6.80 7.04 -25.25
CA ALA A 469 -6.71 6.16 -26.42
C ALA A 469 -7.10 4.72 -26.09
N GLU A 470 -6.68 4.20 -24.94
CA GLU A 470 -7.04 2.86 -24.48
C GLU A 470 -8.53 2.77 -24.13
N LEU A 471 -9.09 3.79 -23.50
CA LEU A 471 -10.54 3.93 -23.35
C LEU A 471 -11.24 3.87 -24.72
N GLU A 472 -10.76 4.61 -25.72
CA GLU A 472 -11.32 4.61 -27.08
C GLU A 472 -11.34 3.21 -27.71
N ALA A 473 -10.23 2.48 -27.58
CA ALA A 473 -10.05 1.16 -28.16
C ALA A 473 -11.04 0.12 -27.60
N GLN A 474 -11.40 0.26 -26.33
CA GLN A 474 -12.33 -0.65 -25.65
C GLN A 474 -13.79 -0.19 -25.70
N LEU A 475 -14.08 1.03 -26.15
CA LEU A 475 -15.43 1.59 -26.18
C LEU A 475 -16.16 1.27 -27.50
N PRO A 476 -17.47 0.99 -27.47
CA PRO A 476 -18.25 0.80 -28.68
C PRO A 476 -18.31 2.09 -29.52
N PRO A 477 -18.52 2.02 -30.84
CA PRO A 477 -18.48 3.19 -31.73
C PRO A 477 -19.40 4.35 -31.32
N GLU A 478 -20.57 4.06 -30.75
CA GLU A 478 -21.48 5.08 -30.22
C GLU A 478 -20.89 5.92 -29.07
N GLN A 479 -19.94 5.36 -28.31
CA GLN A 479 -19.27 6.01 -27.19
C GLN A 479 -17.91 6.63 -27.59
N GLN A 480 -17.35 6.30 -28.75
CA GLN A 480 -16.09 6.89 -29.23
C GLN A 480 -16.18 8.41 -29.47
N ALA A 481 -17.36 8.93 -29.84
CA ALA A 481 -17.56 10.37 -30.00
C ALA A 481 -17.30 11.15 -28.70
N PHE A 482 -17.60 10.54 -27.56
CA PHE A 482 -17.31 11.10 -26.24
C PHE A 482 -15.80 11.12 -25.97
N VAL A 483 -15.10 10.03 -26.28
CA VAL A 483 -13.65 9.94 -26.11
C VAL A 483 -12.91 10.93 -26.99
N HIS A 484 -13.33 11.10 -28.25
CA HIS A 484 -12.79 12.14 -29.12
C HIS A 484 -12.94 13.54 -28.52
N SER A 485 -14.06 13.85 -27.88
CA SER A 485 -14.21 15.15 -27.20
C SER A 485 -13.26 15.31 -26.00
N MET A 486 -12.94 14.23 -25.29
CA MET A 486 -11.91 14.26 -24.24
C MET A 486 -10.52 14.50 -24.83
N GLN A 487 -10.18 13.83 -25.94
CA GLN A 487 -8.91 14.04 -26.65
C GLN A 487 -8.79 15.49 -27.13
N ASP A 488 -9.87 16.06 -27.67
CA ASP A 488 -9.91 17.44 -28.14
C ASP A 488 -9.73 18.43 -26.98
N GLU A 489 -10.42 18.26 -25.85
CA GLU A 489 -10.27 19.13 -24.67
C GLU A 489 -8.86 19.02 -24.04
N ALA A 490 -8.30 17.81 -23.98
CA ALA A 490 -6.92 17.59 -23.54
C ALA A 490 -5.91 18.26 -24.49
N ALA A 491 -6.10 18.11 -25.81
CA ALA A 491 -5.24 18.73 -26.82
C ALA A 491 -5.35 20.26 -26.79
N ASP A 492 -6.54 20.81 -26.59
CA ASP A 492 -6.77 22.25 -26.44
C ASP A 492 -6.09 22.79 -25.18
N GLY A 493 -6.19 22.08 -24.05
CA GLY A 493 -5.47 22.38 -22.82
C GLY A 493 -3.96 22.37 -23.02
N PHE A 494 -3.46 21.34 -23.68
CA PHE A 494 -2.04 21.14 -23.98
C PHE A 494 -1.51 22.28 -24.88
N ALA A 495 -2.25 22.61 -25.94
CA ALA A 495 -1.96 23.74 -26.82
C ALA A 495 -1.97 25.08 -26.07
N ALA A 496 -2.94 25.30 -25.18
CA ALA A 496 -3.03 26.52 -24.37
C ALA A 496 -1.81 26.70 -23.46
N ARG A 497 -1.35 25.63 -22.79
CA ARG A 497 -0.16 25.67 -21.95
C ARG A 497 1.13 25.89 -22.76
N MET A 498 1.27 25.28 -23.94
CA MET A 498 2.42 25.51 -24.84
C MET A 498 2.58 26.97 -25.33
N VAL A 499 1.51 27.75 -25.36
CA VAL A 499 1.55 29.17 -25.76
C VAL A 499 1.61 30.14 -24.59
N ASP A 500 1.51 29.64 -23.36
CA ASP A 500 1.59 30.49 -22.18
C ASP A 500 3.01 31.03 -22.01
N ASN A 501 3.18 32.32 -22.31
CA ASN A 501 4.49 32.98 -22.22
C ASN A 501 4.67 33.72 -20.89
N ARG A 502 3.85 33.44 -19.87
CA ARG A 502 4.15 33.85 -18.50
C ARG A 502 5.46 33.20 -18.09
N ALA A 503 6.36 33.97 -17.48
CA ALA A 503 7.70 33.50 -17.16
C ALA A 503 7.64 32.27 -16.23
N GLY A 504 8.35 31.20 -16.58
CA GLY A 504 8.42 29.97 -15.78
C GLY A 504 7.35 28.94 -16.12
N ILE A 505 6.11 29.36 -16.44
CA ILE A 505 4.99 28.43 -16.67
C ILE A 505 5.27 27.47 -17.82
N ARG A 506 5.86 27.97 -18.91
CA ARG A 506 6.18 27.11 -20.06
C ARG A 506 7.28 26.12 -19.71
N GLU A 507 8.37 26.58 -19.11
CA GLU A 507 9.48 25.72 -18.75
C GLU A 507 9.03 24.63 -17.75
N HIS A 508 8.17 25.01 -16.81
CA HIS A 508 7.56 24.09 -15.86
C HIS A 508 6.63 23.09 -16.55
N PHE A 509 5.73 23.55 -17.43
CA PHE A 509 4.88 22.66 -18.22
C PHE A 509 5.71 21.68 -19.06
N GLU A 510 6.74 22.15 -19.77
CA GLU A 510 7.62 21.26 -20.52
C GLU A 510 8.27 20.20 -19.61
N ALA A 511 8.72 20.58 -18.41
CA ALA A 511 9.26 19.63 -17.43
C ALA A 511 8.20 18.65 -16.90
N GLN A 512 6.94 19.06 -16.74
CA GLN A 512 5.84 18.15 -16.37
C GLN A 512 5.55 17.10 -17.45
N ILE A 513 5.62 17.50 -18.74
CA ILE A 513 5.35 16.60 -19.87
C ILE A 513 6.51 15.64 -20.13
N ILE A 514 7.74 16.10 -19.89
CA ILE A 514 8.94 15.31 -20.12
C ILE A 514 9.10 14.29 -18.99
N ASP A 515 9.27 13.02 -19.32
CA ASP A 515 9.53 11.94 -18.38
C ASP A 515 10.52 10.92 -18.94
N PHE A 516 10.63 9.76 -18.27
CA PHE A 516 11.54 8.68 -18.67
C PHE A 516 10.88 7.63 -19.57
N ASP A 517 9.59 7.78 -19.88
CA ASP A 517 8.87 6.80 -20.66
C ASP A 517 9.10 7.01 -22.17
N PRO A 518 9.72 6.05 -22.87
CA PRO A 518 9.92 6.17 -24.30
C PRO A 518 8.63 6.08 -25.12
N GLY A 519 7.58 5.42 -24.61
CA GLY A 519 6.27 5.32 -25.27
C GLY A 519 5.61 6.68 -25.43
N ASN A 520 5.87 7.60 -24.49
CA ASN A 520 5.37 8.97 -24.55
C ASN A 520 5.84 9.76 -25.76
N ILE A 521 6.94 9.36 -26.41
CA ILE A 521 7.41 9.99 -27.65
C ILE A 521 6.42 9.77 -28.79
N GLU A 522 5.86 8.56 -28.92
CA GLU A 522 4.85 8.25 -29.93
C GLU A 522 3.55 8.99 -29.61
N THR A 523 3.14 9.00 -28.35
CA THR A 523 1.96 9.75 -27.91
C THR A 523 2.07 11.25 -28.20
N LEU A 524 3.22 11.86 -27.93
CA LEU A 524 3.44 13.29 -28.24
C LEU A 524 3.38 13.56 -29.75
N ARG A 525 3.77 12.61 -30.61
CA ARG A 525 3.58 12.73 -32.06
C ARG A 525 2.10 12.63 -32.45
N ASP A 526 1.36 11.73 -31.84
CA ASP A 526 -0.09 11.63 -32.09
C ASP A 526 -0.81 12.90 -31.66
N VAL A 527 -0.37 13.54 -30.58
CA VAL A 527 -0.88 14.85 -30.13
C VAL A 527 -0.45 15.97 -31.10
N GLN A 528 0.75 15.91 -31.69
CA GLN A 528 1.23 16.89 -32.68
C GLN A 528 0.27 17.06 -33.88
N ASP A 529 -0.42 15.98 -34.26
CA ASP A 529 -1.42 16.01 -35.34
C ASP A 529 -2.74 16.67 -34.95
N ARG A 530 -3.02 16.79 -33.65
CA ARG A 530 -4.26 17.34 -33.08
C ARG A 530 -4.15 18.81 -32.68
N ILE A 531 -2.94 19.30 -32.42
CA ILE A 531 -2.69 20.70 -32.08
C ILE A 531 -2.63 21.60 -33.33
N PRO A 532 -2.83 22.93 -33.19
CA PRO A 532 -2.68 23.88 -34.29
C PRO A 532 -1.31 23.82 -34.98
N GLU A 533 -1.30 24.02 -36.31
CA GLU A 533 -0.10 23.95 -37.15
C GLU A 533 1.04 24.86 -36.63
N GLU A 534 0.69 26.07 -36.16
CA GLU A 534 1.64 27.04 -35.61
C GLU A 534 2.40 26.55 -34.36
N LEU A 535 1.92 25.49 -33.69
CA LEU A 535 2.56 24.91 -32.51
C LEU A 535 3.39 23.66 -32.83
N ARG A 536 3.32 23.12 -34.06
CA ARG A 536 4.01 21.87 -34.40
C ARG A 536 5.53 21.94 -34.26
N GLU A 537 6.14 23.08 -34.59
CA GLU A 537 7.59 23.29 -34.38
C GLU A 537 7.95 23.28 -32.89
N ARG A 538 7.08 23.82 -32.02
CA ARG A 538 7.29 23.78 -30.57
C ARG A 538 7.14 22.37 -30.03
N MET A 539 6.12 21.65 -30.49
CA MET A 539 5.90 20.25 -30.14
C MET A 539 7.05 19.37 -30.59
N GLU A 540 7.63 19.61 -31.77
CA GLU A 540 8.84 18.90 -32.22
C GLU A 540 10.01 19.15 -31.26
N GLY A 541 10.17 20.40 -30.78
CA GLY A 541 11.15 20.72 -29.76
C GLY A 541 10.91 20.01 -28.43
N LEU A 542 9.65 19.82 -28.03
CA LEU A 542 9.27 19.06 -26.82
C LEU A 542 9.55 17.56 -27.00
N ILE A 543 9.18 16.99 -28.15
CA ILE A 543 9.52 15.62 -28.53
C ILE A 543 11.03 15.42 -28.50
N ASP A 544 11.82 16.33 -29.06
CA ASP A 544 13.29 16.30 -29.01
C ASP A 544 13.85 16.34 -27.59
N LYS A 545 13.21 17.08 -26.68
CA LYS A 545 13.58 17.10 -25.26
C LYS A 545 13.21 15.79 -24.56
N GLN A 546 12.03 15.23 -24.80
CA GLN A 546 11.64 13.91 -24.31
C GLN A 546 12.64 12.85 -24.76
N PHE A 547 13.01 12.89 -26.04
CA PHE A 547 14.08 12.07 -26.60
C PHE A 547 15.40 12.20 -25.85
N SER A 548 15.83 13.44 -25.63
CA SER A 548 17.08 13.73 -24.93
C SER A 548 17.04 13.25 -23.49
N ARG A 549 15.87 13.30 -22.85
CA ARG A 549 15.66 12.85 -21.47
C ARG A 549 15.74 11.33 -21.34
N VAL A 550 15.05 10.61 -22.22
CA VAL A 550 15.17 9.16 -22.33
C VAL A 550 16.61 8.79 -22.64
N GLU A 551 17.29 9.51 -23.56
CA GLU A 551 18.69 9.26 -23.87
C GLU A 551 19.62 9.51 -22.67
N GLU A 552 19.39 10.58 -21.91
CA GLU A 552 20.12 10.89 -20.68
C GLU A 552 19.97 9.78 -19.65
N ARG A 553 18.73 9.33 -19.39
CA ARG A 553 18.46 8.23 -18.46
C ARG A 553 19.17 6.96 -18.90
N LEU A 554 19.04 6.57 -20.16
CA LEU A 554 19.75 5.42 -20.72
C LEU A 554 21.29 5.58 -20.60
N SER A 555 21.80 6.80 -20.75
CA SER A 555 23.24 7.10 -20.66
C SER A 555 23.79 7.14 -19.24
N GLN A 556 22.98 7.49 -18.23
CA GLN A 556 23.39 7.42 -16.82
C GLN A 556 23.89 6.01 -16.49
N PHE A 557 23.24 4.99 -17.04
CA PHE A 557 23.69 3.61 -16.88
C PHE A 557 25.06 3.36 -17.51
N GLU A 558 25.39 3.94 -18.68
CA GLU A 558 26.72 3.75 -19.26
C GLU A 558 27.85 4.31 -18.40
N ASN A 559 27.61 5.47 -17.79
CA ASN A 559 28.63 6.23 -17.06
C ASN A 559 28.74 5.84 -15.59
N ASP A 560 27.67 5.27 -15.04
CA ASP A 560 27.70 4.77 -13.68
C ASP A 560 28.45 3.44 -13.65
N GLU A 561 29.77 3.51 -13.39
CA GLU A 561 30.60 2.32 -13.11
C GLU A 561 30.21 1.67 -11.76
N SER A 562 29.39 2.34 -10.95
CA SER A 562 28.87 1.77 -9.70
C SER A 562 27.84 0.67 -9.96
N PHE A 563 27.49 -0.04 -8.90
CA PHE A 563 26.66 -1.23 -8.94
C PHE A 563 25.22 -0.90 -9.35
N ILE A 564 24.91 -1.04 -10.65
CA ILE A 564 23.53 -1.03 -11.14
C ILE A 564 22.90 -2.40 -10.81
N PRO A 565 21.76 -2.46 -10.09
CA PRO A 565 21.09 -3.71 -9.82
C PRO A 565 20.73 -4.45 -11.12
N PRO A 566 20.81 -5.80 -11.16
CA PRO A 566 20.41 -6.59 -12.33
C PRO A 566 18.99 -6.27 -12.83
N GLU A 567 18.08 -5.97 -11.90
CA GLU A 567 16.68 -5.62 -12.16
C GLU A 567 16.59 -4.31 -12.95
N ALA A 568 17.40 -3.31 -12.59
CA ALA A 568 17.46 -2.05 -13.33
C ALA A 568 18.02 -2.27 -14.75
N VAL A 569 19.01 -3.14 -14.93
CA VAL A 569 19.53 -3.51 -16.27
C VAL A 569 18.44 -4.16 -17.12
N ALA A 570 17.67 -5.06 -16.55
CA ALA A 570 16.55 -5.70 -17.24
C ALA A 570 15.46 -4.69 -17.63
N GLU A 571 15.09 -3.78 -16.73
CA GLU A 571 14.11 -2.71 -16.97
C GLU A 571 14.55 -1.81 -18.14
N ILE A 572 15.80 -1.35 -18.14
CA ILE A 572 16.36 -0.50 -19.21
C ILE A 572 16.31 -1.22 -20.55
N LYS A 573 16.69 -2.49 -20.56
CA LYS A 573 16.67 -3.29 -21.78
C LYS A 573 15.25 -3.44 -22.30
N ARG A 574 14.31 -3.72 -21.41
CA ARG A 574 12.88 -3.78 -21.73
C ARG A 574 12.39 -2.45 -22.30
N GLN A 575 12.66 -1.33 -21.63
CA GLN A 575 12.31 0.00 -22.12
C GLN A 575 12.93 0.25 -23.50
N PHE A 576 14.21 -0.04 -23.68
CA PHE A 576 14.92 0.11 -24.96
C PHE A 576 14.34 -0.78 -26.08
N GLU A 577 13.91 -1.99 -25.76
CA GLU A 577 13.29 -2.91 -26.72
C GLU A 577 11.86 -2.49 -27.07
N ASN A 578 11.14 -1.89 -26.13
CA ASN A 578 9.76 -1.43 -26.31
C ASN A 578 9.64 -0.03 -26.92
N VAL A 579 10.75 0.72 -27.08
CA VAL A 579 10.69 2.03 -27.72
C VAL A 579 10.22 1.91 -29.18
N PRO A 580 9.47 2.89 -29.70
CA PRO A 580 9.11 2.94 -31.11
C PRO A 580 10.34 2.83 -32.02
N ASP A 581 10.23 2.15 -33.16
CA ASP A 581 11.39 1.85 -34.03
C ASP A 581 12.22 3.09 -34.41
N PHE A 582 11.56 4.22 -34.68
CA PHE A 582 12.26 5.47 -35.01
C PHE A 582 13.03 6.04 -33.81
N VAL A 583 12.57 5.79 -32.58
CA VAL A 583 13.28 6.18 -31.36
C VAL A 583 14.55 5.35 -31.25
N ARG A 584 14.40 4.03 -31.42
CA ARG A 584 15.50 3.07 -31.41
C ARG A 584 16.54 3.43 -32.47
N GLU A 585 16.11 3.68 -33.70
CA GLU A 585 16.99 4.06 -34.81
C GLU A 585 17.77 5.35 -34.51
N ARG A 586 17.10 6.39 -34.00
CA ARG A 586 17.76 7.65 -33.63
C ARG A 586 18.79 7.42 -32.52
N PHE A 587 18.41 6.66 -31.51
CA PHE A 587 19.28 6.34 -30.38
C PHE A 587 20.50 5.50 -30.82
N GLU A 588 20.30 4.44 -31.62
CA GLU A 588 21.39 3.61 -32.17
C GLU A 588 22.34 4.41 -33.08
N VAL A 589 21.85 5.44 -33.79
CA VAL A 589 22.70 6.34 -34.57
C VAL A 589 23.59 7.21 -33.67
N ASN A 590 23.04 7.71 -32.55
CA ASN A 590 23.79 8.52 -31.60
C ASN A 590 24.73 7.67 -30.72
N ARG A 591 24.34 6.43 -30.43
CA ARG A 591 24.96 5.50 -29.47
C ARG A 591 25.04 4.08 -30.03
N PRO A 592 25.87 3.82 -31.05
CA PRO A 592 25.89 2.53 -31.75
C PRO A 592 26.38 1.35 -30.89
N ASP A 593 27.04 1.60 -29.77
CA ASP A 593 27.57 0.61 -28.84
C ASP A 593 26.70 0.38 -27.60
N PHE A 594 25.64 1.16 -27.39
CA PHE A 594 24.81 1.07 -26.19
C PHE A 594 24.17 -0.32 -26.02
N LYS A 595 23.47 -0.81 -27.04
CA LYS A 595 22.83 -2.13 -27.00
C LYS A 595 23.85 -3.23 -26.67
N PHE A 596 25.04 -3.13 -27.27
CA PHE A 596 26.11 -4.08 -27.01
C PHE A 596 26.61 -4.02 -25.56
N LYS A 597 26.78 -2.82 -24.98
CA LYS A 597 27.14 -2.68 -23.56
C LYS A 597 26.03 -3.17 -22.63
N LEU A 598 24.77 -2.91 -22.97
CA LEU A 598 23.61 -3.35 -22.20
C LEU A 598 23.53 -4.88 -22.19
N ASP A 599 23.69 -5.52 -23.35
CA ASP A 599 23.76 -6.97 -23.49
C ASP A 599 24.96 -7.55 -22.72
N GLN A 600 26.14 -6.91 -22.78
CA GLN A 600 27.32 -7.34 -22.00
C GLN A 600 27.10 -7.26 -20.49
N ARG A 601 26.42 -6.21 -20.02
CA ARG A 601 26.11 -6.07 -18.59
C ARG A 601 25.11 -7.11 -18.12
N GLN A 602 24.08 -7.37 -18.93
CA GLN A 602 23.13 -8.44 -18.62
C GLN A 602 23.84 -9.81 -18.58
N GLU A 603 24.66 -10.12 -19.59
CA GLU A 603 25.44 -11.37 -19.64
C GLU A 603 26.36 -11.49 -18.40
N PHE A 604 27.00 -10.40 -18.00
CA PHE A 604 27.81 -10.36 -16.77
C PHE A 604 26.99 -10.70 -15.52
N PHE A 605 25.77 -10.17 -15.37
CA PHE A 605 24.92 -10.50 -14.23
C PHE A 605 24.36 -11.92 -14.28
N GLU A 606 23.99 -12.42 -15.46
CA GLU A 606 23.59 -13.81 -15.66
C GLU A 606 24.71 -14.78 -15.30
N ASP A 607 25.96 -14.46 -15.67
CA ASP A 607 27.15 -15.23 -15.31
C ASP A 607 27.41 -15.19 -13.80
N GLN A 608 27.32 -14.01 -13.16
CA GLN A 608 27.46 -13.88 -11.70
C GLN A 608 26.39 -14.69 -10.95
N ARG A 609 25.14 -14.62 -11.41
CA ARG A 609 24.04 -15.39 -10.83
C ARG A 609 24.29 -16.89 -10.98
N GLN A 610 24.69 -17.36 -12.15
CA GLN A 610 25.03 -18.77 -12.36
C GLN A 610 26.20 -19.22 -11.48
N GLU A 611 27.24 -18.38 -11.32
CA GLU A 611 28.37 -18.68 -10.45
C GLU A 611 27.93 -18.80 -8.99
N ILE A 612 27.08 -17.88 -8.51
CA ILE A 612 26.49 -17.94 -7.17
C ILE A 612 25.66 -19.22 -7.02
N GLU A 613 24.74 -19.51 -7.95
CA GLU A 613 23.90 -20.73 -7.92
C GLU A 613 24.73 -22.02 -7.92
N ILE A 614 25.85 -22.06 -8.66
CA ILE A 614 26.78 -23.20 -8.64
C ILE A 614 27.45 -23.31 -7.27
N LYS A 615 28.01 -22.23 -6.71
CA LYS A 615 28.63 -22.24 -5.37
C LYS A 615 27.63 -22.65 -4.28
N ILE A 616 26.41 -22.15 -4.39
CA ILE A 616 25.25 -22.47 -3.57
C ILE A 616 24.97 -23.99 -3.59
N ARG A 617 24.93 -24.58 -4.80
CA ARG A 617 24.70 -26.00 -5.01
C ARG A 617 25.85 -26.86 -4.51
N GLU A 618 27.09 -26.47 -4.80
CA GLU A 618 28.29 -27.20 -4.37
C GLU A 618 28.39 -27.27 -2.84
N LYS A 619 28.11 -26.17 -2.13
CA LYS A 619 28.05 -26.16 -0.66
C LYS A 619 26.93 -27.03 -0.10
N PHE A 620 25.76 -26.99 -0.73
CA PHE A 620 24.64 -27.85 -0.37
C PHE A 620 24.98 -29.34 -0.54
N GLU A 621 25.63 -29.70 -1.65
CA GLU A 621 26.10 -31.07 -1.92
C GLU A 621 27.23 -31.50 -0.97
N ALA A 622 28.07 -30.56 -0.52
CA ALA A 622 29.11 -30.79 0.46
C ALA A 622 28.58 -30.93 1.91
N GLY A 623 27.32 -30.60 2.17
CA GLY A 623 26.74 -30.58 3.51
C GLY A 623 27.28 -29.45 4.39
N GLU A 624 27.80 -28.38 3.79
CA GLU A 624 28.28 -27.20 4.50
C GLU A 624 27.09 -26.30 4.87
N ILE A 625 27.13 -25.76 6.09
CA ILE A 625 26.13 -24.78 6.55
C ILE A 625 26.41 -23.45 5.85
N TYR A 626 25.37 -22.84 5.29
CA TYR A 626 25.46 -21.57 4.59
C TYR A 626 25.91 -20.43 5.52
N ASN A 627 27.02 -19.78 5.17
CA ASN A 627 27.34 -18.44 5.64
C ASN A 627 27.41 -17.50 4.42
N PHE A 628 26.63 -16.42 4.45
CA PHE A 628 26.58 -15.42 3.37
C PHE A 628 27.93 -14.71 3.16
N GLU A 629 28.73 -14.60 4.22
CA GLU A 629 30.07 -13.99 4.22
C GLU A 629 31.07 -14.68 3.27
N ASP A 630 30.83 -15.94 2.90
CA ASP A 630 31.75 -16.70 2.07
C ASP A 630 31.69 -16.36 0.57
N PHE A 631 30.67 -15.63 0.12
CA PHE A 631 30.52 -15.30 -1.30
C PHE A 631 31.41 -14.12 -1.72
N GLY A 632 31.97 -13.39 -0.76
CA GLY A 632 32.65 -12.11 -1.01
C GLY A 632 31.68 -11.09 -1.63
N PRO A 633 32.03 -9.81 -1.67
CA PRO A 633 31.26 -8.89 -2.50
C PRO A 633 31.50 -9.24 -3.98
N PRO A 634 30.57 -8.87 -4.88
CA PRO A 634 30.79 -9.02 -6.30
C PRO A 634 32.09 -8.32 -6.76
N PRO A 635 32.79 -8.84 -7.79
CA PRO A 635 34.01 -8.22 -8.30
C PRO A 635 33.76 -6.77 -8.74
N GLY A 636 34.53 -5.82 -8.23
CA GLY A 636 34.34 -4.38 -8.46
C GLY A 636 33.90 -3.58 -7.24
N PHE A 637 33.56 -4.27 -6.14
CA PHE A 637 33.23 -3.66 -4.85
C PHE A 637 34.51 -3.43 -4.03
N ASP A 638 34.90 -2.17 -3.78
CA ASP A 638 36.02 -1.84 -2.89
C ASP A 638 35.48 -1.39 -1.53
N PHE A 639 35.62 -2.25 -0.52
CA PHE A 639 35.27 -1.91 0.86
C PHE A 639 36.19 -0.84 1.49
N GLN A 640 37.26 -0.38 0.81
CA GLN A 640 38.15 0.65 1.37
C GLN A 640 37.50 2.03 1.50
N GLU A 641 36.38 2.30 0.82
CA GLU A 641 35.60 3.54 1.01
C GLU A 641 34.71 3.50 2.27
N PHE A 642 34.47 2.31 2.85
CA PHE A 642 33.74 2.15 4.10
C PHE A 642 34.71 1.75 5.22
N GLY A 643 35.07 2.73 6.06
CA GLY A 643 36.02 2.54 7.15
C GLY A 643 35.56 1.46 8.16
N PRO A 644 36.50 0.79 8.86
CA PRO A 644 36.22 -0.40 9.68
C PRO A 644 35.53 -0.13 11.03
N ARG A 645 34.59 0.81 11.13
CA ARG A 645 33.86 1.10 12.38
C ARG A 645 32.43 0.56 12.47
N ASP A 646 31.84 0.08 11.38
CA ASP A 646 30.40 -0.19 11.35
C ASP A 646 29.94 -1.59 11.83
N PHE A 647 30.84 -2.43 12.36
CA PHE A 647 30.46 -3.73 12.95
C PHE A 647 31.22 -4.08 14.24
N GLY A 648 31.56 -3.09 15.06
CA GLY A 648 32.36 -3.29 16.28
C GLY A 648 31.66 -2.88 17.58
N GLY A 649 30.82 -3.74 18.13
CA GLY A 649 30.35 -3.60 19.52
C GLY A 649 31.52 -3.71 20.51
N ASP A 650 31.70 -2.67 21.32
CA ASP A 650 32.75 -2.50 22.32
C ASP A 650 32.68 -3.57 23.42
N PHE A 651 33.49 -4.63 23.29
CA PHE A 651 33.76 -5.59 24.37
C PHE A 651 35.04 -5.21 25.12
N SER A 652 34.98 -4.15 25.92
CA SER A 652 36.01 -3.82 26.91
C SER A 652 35.65 -4.35 28.31
N GLY A 653 35.67 -5.67 28.47
CA GLY A 653 35.65 -6.34 29.77
C GLY A 653 37.04 -6.39 30.42
N GLY A 654 37.22 -5.69 31.54
CA GLY A 654 38.44 -5.69 32.36
C GLY A 654 38.80 -7.06 33.01
N PRO A 655 39.97 -7.16 33.67
CA PRO A 655 40.67 -8.43 33.88
C PRO A 655 40.13 -9.24 35.07
N VAL A 656 39.80 -10.52 34.83
CA VAL A 656 39.51 -11.49 35.90
C VAL A 656 40.69 -12.45 36.09
N ALA A 657 41.09 -12.58 37.36
CA ALA A 657 42.20 -13.39 37.87
C ALA A 657 42.00 -14.92 37.69
N PRO A 658 43.06 -15.74 37.80
CA PRO A 658 43.05 -17.12 37.32
C PRO A 658 42.58 -18.11 38.40
N GLY A 659 41.80 -19.11 37.97
CA GLY A 659 41.74 -20.39 38.68
C GLY A 659 40.40 -21.12 38.57
N ARG A 660 40.37 -22.17 37.73
CA ARG A 660 40.15 -23.56 38.19
C ARG A 660 40.16 -24.51 36.98
N SER A 661 40.97 -25.54 37.14
CA SER A 661 41.17 -26.70 36.27
C SER A 661 39.87 -27.49 36.02
N GLY A 662 39.52 -27.67 34.74
CA GLY A 662 38.62 -28.71 34.25
C GLY A 662 39.40 -29.79 33.47
N PRO A 663 38.99 -31.06 33.51
CA PRO A 663 39.81 -32.18 33.03
C PRO A 663 39.67 -32.46 31.52
N ASP A 664 40.77 -32.95 30.96
CA ASP A 664 40.96 -33.43 29.59
C ASP A 664 39.89 -34.43 29.12
N PHE A 665 39.31 -34.18 27.94
CA PHE A 665 38.58 -35.17 27.17
C PHE A 665 39.54 -36.04 26.35
N ARG A 666 39.42 -37.37 26.51
CA ARG A 666 40.00 -38.35 25.57
C ARG A 666 38.91 -38.85 24.62
N PRO A 667 39.20 -39.04 23.33
CA PRO A 667 38.22 -39.53 22.38
C PRO A 667 38.16 -41.07 22.40
N GLY A 668 36.93 -41.59 22.38
CA GLY A 668 36.64 -42.97 22.02
C GLY A 668 35.90 -43.74 23.10
N GLU A 669 34.56 -43.66 23.11
CA GLU A 669 33.72 -44.74 23.60
C GLU A 669 32.34 -44.71 22.92
N ARG A 670 31.92 -45.89 22.47
CA ARG A 670 30.70 -46.13 21.68
C ARG A 670 29.49 -46.16 22.61
N PHE A 671 28.40 -45.50 22.20
CA PHE A 671 27.11 -45.60 22.88
C PHE A 671 26.34 -46.84 22.41
N ASN A 672 25.80 -47.57 23.39
CA ASN A 672 24.75 -48.58 23.23
C ASN A 672 23.45 -48.01 23.83
N PRO A 673 22.27 -48.21 23.21
CA PRO A 673 21.02 -47.60 23.67
C PRO A 673 20.35 -48.39 24.79
N VAL A 674 19.72 -47.68 25.74
CA VAL A 674 18.91 -48.24 26.84
C VAL A 674 17.43 -47.87 26.63
N ASP A 675 16.62 -48.94 26.59
CA ASP A 675 15.24 -49.14 27.06
C ASP A 675 14.23 -47.98 27.14
N LEU A 676 13.16 -48.12 26.34
CA LEU A 676 11.84 -47.50 26.58
C LEU A 676 10.88 -48.50 27.26
N PRO A 677 9.96 -48.05 28.13
CA PRO A 677 9.01 -48.91 28.83
C PRO A 677 7.83 -49.38 27.95
N PRO A 678 7.22 -50.56 28.25
CA PRO A 678 6.21 -51.17 27.40
C PRO A 678 4.79 -50.63 27.67
N GLY A 679 4.02 -50.36 26.61
CA GLY A 679 2.56 -50.29 26.73
C GLY A 679 1.80 -49.28 25.86
N PHE A 680 2.13 -49.10 24.58
CA PHE A 680 1.21 -48.46 23.63
C PHE A 680 1.43 -49.03 22.22
N GLU A 681 0.52 -49.91 21.79
CA GLU A 681 0.39 -50.32 20.38
C GLU A 681 -0.69 -49.45 19.73
N PRO A 682 -0.38 -48.76 18.62
CA PRO A 682 -1.40 -48.34 17.67
C PRO A 682 -1.42 -49.31 16.47
N GLU A 683 -2.56 -49.95 16.28
CA GLU A 683 -2.91 -50.69 15.05
C GLU A 683 -3.08 -49.71 13.87
N PHE A 684 -2.39 -49.96 12.77
CA PHE A 684 -2.74 -49.44 11.44
C PHE A 684 -2.71 -50.61 10.45
N PRO A 685 -3.82 -50.92 9.75
CA PRO A 685 -3.76 -51.73 8.55
C PRO A 685 -3.67 -50.82 7.33
N PHE A 686 -2.82 -51.14 6.37
CA PHE A 686 -3.16 -51.19 4.93
C PHE A 686 -1.93 -51.61 4.13
N ASP A 687 -1.85 -52.92 3.86
CA ASP A 687 -1.10 -53.46 2.73
C ASP A 687 -1.92 -53.22 1.45
N GLY A 688 -1.37 -52.44 0.53
CA GLY A 688 -1.87 -52.31 -0.84
C GLY A 688 -0.69 -52.07 -1.78
N PRO A 689 -0.54 -52.82 -2.90
CA PRO A 689 0.58 -52.65 -3.81
C PRO A 689 0.43 -51.35 -4.63
N PRO A 690 1.56 -50.76 -5.10
CA PRO A 690 1.53 -49.51 -5.84
C PRO A 690 0.93 -49.70 -7.25
N PRO A 691 0.29 -48.67 -7.82
CA PRO A 691 -0.26 -48.77 -9.16
C PRO A 691 0.84 -48.72 -10.22
N VAL A 692 0.70 -49.62 -11.19
CA VAL A 692 1.46 -49.67 -12.44
C VAL A 692 0.80 -48.70 -13.41
N PHE A 693 1.57 -47.77 -13.99
CA PHE A 693 1.14 -46.95 -15.12
C PHE A 693 1.24 -47.77 -16.41
N ASP A 694 0.12 -47.86 -17.14
CA ASP A 694 0.04 -48.53 -18.44
C ASP A 694 -0.24 -47.46 -19.51
N ASP A 695 0.63 -47.42 -20.51
CA ASP A 695 0.60 -46.51 -21.65
C ASP A 695 -0.40 -46.99 -22.72
N HIS A 696 -1.07 -46.01 -23.33
CA HIS A 696 -1.89 -46.07 -24.54
C HIS A 696 -3.23 -46.85 -24.51
N LYS A 697 -4.34 -46.10 -24.64
CA LYS A 697 -5.25 -46.23 -25.79
C LYS A 697 -6.24 -45.08 -25.96
N GLU A 698 -6.43 -44.77 -27.24
CA GLU A 698 -7.29 -43.77 -27.85
C GLU A 698 -8.79 -43.98 -27.57
N GLY A 699 -9.53 -42.86 -27.56
CA GLY A 699 -10.78 -42.73 -28.31
C GLY A 699 -12.11 -42.80 -27.53
N ARG A 700 -12.89 -41.72 -27.69
CA ARG A 700 -14.35 -41.58 -27.55
C ARG A 700 -14.95 -41.43 -26.15
N ASP A 701 -15.39 -40.22 -25.83
CA ASP A 701 -16.81 -39.78 -25.81
C ASP A 701 -16.97 -38.59 -24.84
N THR A 702 -17.05 -37.37 -25.38
CA THR A 702 -17.46 -36.15 -24.65
C THR A 702 -18.85 -35.73 -25.11
N ASP A 703 -19.86 -36.54 -24.75
CA ASP A 703 -21.26 -36.12 -24.73
C ASP A 703 -21.66 -35.89 -23.27
N GLY A 704 -21.72 -34.63 -22.83
CA GLY A 704 -22.11 -34.38 -21.45
C GLY A 704 -22.14 -32.96 -20.91
N PHE A 705 -22.11 -31.88 -21.71
CA PHE A 705 -22.35 -30.52 -21.20
C PHE A 705 -22.96 -29.60 -22.27
N GLY A 706 -24.14 -29.96 -22.74
CA GLY A 706 -24.86 -29.23 -23.80
C GLY A 706 -26.38 -29.17 -23.63
N GLN A 707 -26.89 -29.12 -22.39
CA GLN A 707 -28.35 -28.99 -22.15
C GLN A 707 -28.71 -28.20 -20.87
N ILE A 708 -28.22 -26.95 -20.68
CA ILE A 708 -28.85 -26.00 -19.71
C ILE A 708 -28.89 -24.54 -20.25
N ILE A 709 -28.72 -24.28 -21.55
CA ILE A 709 -28.92 -22.91 -22.10
C ILE A 709 -29.76 -22.98 -23.38
N ASP A 710 -30.97 -23.53 -23.30
CA ASP A 710 -31.94 -23.43 -24.42
C ASP A 710 -33.41 -23.42 -23.98
N ARG A 711 -33.68 -23.08 -22.71
CA ARG A 711 -35.06 -23.05 -22.17
C ARG A 711 -35.52 -21.72 -21.57
N VAL A 712 -34.76 -20.63 -21.78
CA VAL A 712 -35.14 -19.28 -21.34
C VAL A 712 -35.46 -18.32 -22.50
N GLN A 713 -35.16 -18.68 -23.76
CA GLN A 713 -35.37 -17.79 -24.93
C GLN A 713 -36.58 -18.10 -25.83
N SER A 714 -37.57 -18.89 -25.39
CA SER A 714 -38.78 -19.19 -26.19
C SER A 714 -40.11 -18.80 -25.53
N GLY A 715 -40.10 -17.73 -24.72
CA GLY A 715 -41.23 -17.36 -23.87
C GLY A 715 -41.82 -15.95 -24.01
N LEU A 716 -41.47 -15.13 -25.01
CA LEU A 716 -42.07 -13.79 -25.17
C LEU A 716 -42.21 -13.39 -26.65
N LYS A 717 -43.25 -13.89 -27.31
CA LYS A 717 -43.80 -13.31 -28.55
C LYS A 717 -45.31 -13.47 -28.56
N GLU A 718 -46.05 -12.49 -28.04
CA GLU A 718 -47.35 -12.10 -28.59
C GLU A 718 -47.52 -10.57 -28.50
N PRO A 719 -48.07 -9.90 -29.54
CA PRO A 719 -48.21 -8.45 -29.60
C PRO A 719 -49.54 -7.97 -29.01
N PHE A 720 -49.50 -6.93 -28.19
CA PHE A 720 -50.69 -6.15 -27.83
C PHE A 720 -51.00 -5.09 -28.92
N PRO A 721 -52.29 -4.82 -29.21
CA PRO A 721 -52.68 -3.90 -30.28
C PRO A 721 -52.59 -2.44 -29.83
N VAL A 722 -51.91 -1.62 -30.64
CA VAL A 722 -51.87 -0.17 -30.50
C VAL A 722 -53.22 0.39 -30.95
N SER A 723 -54.00 0.94 -30.02
CA SER A 723 -55.18 1.76 -30.34
C SER A 723 -54.75 3.20 -30.53
N GLY A 724 -55.00 3.74 -31.73
CA GLY A 724 -54.68 5.10 -32.10
C GLY A 724 -55.53 6.15 -31.38
N ARG A 725 -54.89 7.24 -30.96
CA ARG A 725 -55.56 8.53 -30.76
C ARG A 725 -54.81 9.62 -31.53
N SER A 726 -55.60 10.26 -32.37
CA SER A 726 -55.32 11.42 -33.21
C SER A 726 -54.74 12.60 -32.44
N ALA A 727 -53.67 13.18 -33.00
CA ALA A 727 -53.20 14.52 -32.70
C ALA A 727 -54.22 15.59 -33.16
N PRO A 728 -54.28 16.77 -32.52
CA PRO A 728 -54.77 17.98 -33.15
C PRO A 728 -53.61 18.81 -33.74
N GLU A 729 -53.88 19.33 -34.93
CA GLU A 729 -53.07 20.25 -35.74
C GLU A 729 -52.77 21.61 -35.07
N PRO A 730 -51.80 22.38 -35.62
CA PRO A 730 -51.11 23.44 -34.90
C PRO A 730 -51.78 24.82 -35.02
N LYS A 731 -51.47 25.68 -34.05
CA LYS A 731 -51.50 27.14 -34.16
C LYS A 731 -50.24 27.72 -33.56
#